data_AF-A0A2A5EAN0-F1
#
_entry.id   AF-A0A2A5EAN0-F1
#
_cell.length_a   1.000
_cell.length_b   1.000
_cell.length_c   1.000
_cell.angle_alpha   90.00
_cell.angle_beta   90.00
_cell.angle_gamma   90.00
#
_symmetry.space_group_name_H-M   'P 1'
#
loop_
_entity.id
_entity.type
_entity.pdbx_description
1 polymer ?
#
loop_
_entity_poly.entity_id
_entity_poly.type
_entity_poly.pdbx_seq_one_letter_code
_entity_poly.pdbx_strand_id
1 'polypeptide(L)'
;MKTTILSLILLCLCLKTYAQLDKDYSRLKCSGTIPHYFKQLLAEDIQKDKSELLNNGTKLNKKNASEFVAITNYGIKKYIRSGKVLYGDPLTLYATKILDKLKAVSDQNVDHVKVFTLKSTEVNAFAVHQGFIFITTGLWAHLENETQLAHILGHELQHIISRHSLEKFEFISDQISFGQIGKEELSDQFKYSREAEFEADEAGFLLAQKAGYNDSLLISSMNVLAMSHRPIEEYKIDYSRFEDSYFKLPKVVKLLKMEEVTSQWDFNAKNSTHPNMKSRYEKLLEIADYSDIESLSSNSDFTTCRTIARAEMLNAFIVSGNYLDGLYHNIILLNKYPNNSFLKRSYAMMWYARAAEINTEFGARYSSDFRLTSGELERFYFMFFKMSKAQLSTMAVREIWRLSIENPKDEFLVKLRQKSLLEFVRHPENNLENFKTIEHIERLTKERKKQRIDFSSSIAVLLDNPNFINEVNAAYRQTELRDKNNEIFLYSENIVDSNKSEGKLLLAKPLYSKQDLRKNVKKNVISNESKENQIVKLAKKFTKEDDMNLEFFGNMTDSLFETSNYNQMAILYDYLQENIKHPEYDFLPFNSQNLNQIEGIDSVGSIGFISMQSIAFNKRFSGAGAVFSTMSVFGFPSYLRWQLEPKQYSFLFTQIYDLKTHNPSLRYMKFCDTPLNVYLESAQIYNALNQFNSK
;
A
#
# COMPACT_ATOMS: atom_id res chain seq x y z
N MET A 1 21.89 -38.01 37.52
CA MET A 1 22.24 -36.60 37.24
C MET A 1 22.30 -36.22 35.75
N LYS A 2 22.16 -37.13 34.77
CA LYS A 2 22.15 -36.79 33.33
C LYS A 2 20.77 -36.81 32.65
N THR A 3 19.72 -37.26 33.34
CA THR A 3 18.35 -37.34 32.81
C THR A 3 17.42 -36.21 33.28
N THR A 4 17.80 -35.43 34.29
CA THR A 4 17.04 -34.29 34.81
C THR A 4 17.42 -32.93 34.22
N ILE A 5 18.51 -32.86 33.45
CA ILE A 5 18.94 -31.62 32.78
C ILE A 5 18.37 -31.52 31.35
N LEU A 6 18.06 -32.66 30.71
CA LEU A 6 17.45 -32.67 29.38
C LEU A 6 15.96 -32.30 29.40
N SER A 7 15.26 -32.58 30.51
CA SER A 7 13.86 -32.18 30.71
C SER A 7 13.69 -30.71 31.07
N LEU A 8 14.72 -30.04 31.62
CA LEU A 8 14.67 -28.60 31.89
C LEU A 8 14.96 -27.74 30.64
N ILE A 9 15.72 -28.27 29.66
CA ILE A 9 16.01 -27.57 28.40
C ILE A 9 14.84 -27.70 27.41
N LEU A 10 14.01 -28.75 27.51
CA LEU A 10 12.77 -28.86 26.73
C LEU A 10 11.58 -28.08 27.33
N LEU A 11 11.64 -27.66 28.59
CA LEU A 11 10.54 -26.98 29.28
C LEU A 11 10.52 -25.45 29.09
N CYS A 12 11.52 -24.87 28.42
CA CYS A 12 11.57 -23.43 28.12
C CYS A 12 11.01 -23.05 26.72
N LEU A 13 10.45 -24.00 25.96
CA LEU A 13 9.82 -23.73 24.66
C LEU A 13 8.29 -23.66 24.69
N CYS A 14 7.66 -23.82 25.87
CA CYS A 14 6.27 -23.41 26.07
C CYS A 14 6.23 -21.92 26.42
N LEU A 15 6.64 -21.06 25.48
CA LEU A 15 6.24 -19.67 25.52
C LEU A 15 4.72 -19.65 25.45
N LYS A 16 4.07 -19.27 26.55
CA LYS A 16 2.70 -18.77 26.51
C LYS A 16 2.60 -17.83 25.32
N THR A 17 1.72 -18.15 24.38
CA THR A 17 1.42 -17.36 23.19
C THR A 17 0.77 -16.05 23.62
N TYR A 18 1.60 -15.09 24.02
CA TYR A 18 1.17 -13.71 24.20
C TYR A 18 1.02 -13.12 22.80
N ALA A 19 -0.13 -12.51 22.51
CA ALA A 19 -0.34 -11.85 21.25
C ALA A 19 0.73 -10.76 21.08
N GLN A 20 1.32 -10.60 19.90
CA GLN A 20 2.44 -9.66 19.71
C GLN A 20 2.10 -8.20 20.10
N LEU A 21 0.82 -7.82 20.12
CA LEU A 21 0.35 -6.51 20.58
C LEU A 21 0.30 -6.33 22.11
N ASP A 22 0.47 -7.41 22.90
CA ASP A 22 0.71 -7.32 24.35
C ASP A 22 2.13 -6.75 24.64
N LYS A 23 3.01 -6.78 23.64
CA LYS A 23 4.29 -6.06 23.58
C LYS A 23 4.21 -4.97 22.50
N ASP A 24 5.23 -4.12 22.42
CA ASP A 24 5.33 -3.20 21.29
C ASP A 24 5.51 -3.97 19.98
N TYR A 25 4.69 -3.61 18.97
CA TYR A 25 4.68 -4.25 17.67
C TYR A 25 6.01 -4.02 16.94
N SER A 26 6.56 -5.08 16.36
CA SER A 26 7.70 -5.00 15.44
C SER A 26 7.23 -5.35 14.04
N ARG A 27 7.55 -4.49 13.07
CA ARG A 27 7.21 -4.67 11.65
C ARG A 27 7.52 -6.08 11.15
N LEU A 28 6.62 -6.64 10.34
CA LEU A 28 6.86 -7.91 9.66
C LEU A 28 8.07 -7.79 8.72
N LYS A 29 8.98 -8.76 8.83
CA LYS A 29 10.20 -8.84 8.03
C LYS A 29 10.39 -10.24 7.49
N CYS A 30 11.05 -10.35 6.34
CA CYS A 30 11.44 -11.64 5.78
C CYS A 30 12.51 -12.30 6.67
N SER A 31 12.51 -13.63 6.69
CA SER A 31 13.50 -14.43 7.40
C SER A 31 13.94 -15.65 6.59
N GLY A 32 15.05 -16.27 6.98
CA GLY A 32 15.66 -17.37 6.24
C GLY A 32 16.42 -16.90 5.00
N THR A 33 16.76 -17.83 4.12
CA THR A 33 17.48 -17.54 2.87
C THR A 33 16.55 -16.93 1.84
N ILE A 34 16.99 -15.83 1.20
CA ILE A 34 16.24 -15.22 0.10
C ILE A 34 15.93 -16.24 -1.00
N PRO A 35 14.65 -16.40 -1.41
CA PRO A 35 14.29 -17.36 -2.44
C PRO A 35 15.02 -17.06 -3.75
N HIS A 36 15.56 -18.09 -4.41
CA HIS A 36 16.33 -17.95 -5.66
C HIS A 36 15.60 -17.10 -6.71
N TYR A 37 14.30 -17.30 -6.88
CA TYR A 37 13.45 -16.55 -7.82
C TYR A 37 13.42 -15.03 -7.57
N PHE A 38 13.71 -14.56 -6.36
CA PHE A 38 13.80 -13.12 -6.08
C PHE A 38 15.04 -12.48 -6.71
N LYS A 39 16.11 -13.27 -6.88
CA LYS A 39 17.42 -12.82 -7.39
C LYS A 39 17.58 -13.01 -8.90
N GLN A 40 16.75 -13.85 -9.53
CA GLN A 40 16.84 -14.13 -10.97
C GLN A 40 16.47 -12.92 -11.84
N LEU A 41 17.07 -12.84 -13.03
CA LEU A 41 16.71 -11.85 -14.04
C LEU A 41 15.36 -12.19 -14.66
N LEU A 42 14.54 -11.17 -14.93
CA LEU A 42 13.21 -11.37 -15.52
C LEU A 42 13.28 -12.05 -16.90
N ALA A 43 14.33 -11.77 -17.68
CA ALA A 43 14.54 -12.41 -18.98
C ALA A 43 14.77 -13.93 -18.86
N GLU A 44 15.47 -14.38 -17.82
CA GLU A 44 15.77 -15.79 -17.57
C GLU A 44 14.50 -16.54 -17.15
N ASP A 45 13.71 -15.95 -16.24
CA ASP A 45 12.43 -16.52 -15.79
C ASP A 45 11.46 -16.66 -16.97
N ILE A 46 11.35 -15.64 -17.82
CA ILE A 46 10.53 -15.68 -19.05
C ILE A 46 10.97 -16.81 -20.00
N GLN A 47 12.27 -17.05 -20.12
CA GLN A 47 12.79 -18.09 -21.01
C GLN A 47 12.52 -19.49 -20.44
N LYS A 48 12.74 -19.66 -19.13
CA LYS A 48 12.50 -20.91 -18.42
C LYS A 48 11.03 -21.30 -18.49
N ASP A 49 10.14 -20.44 -18.00
CA ASP A 49 8.69 -20.68 -17.93
C ASP A 49 8.10 -20.91 -19.32
N LYS A 50 8.59 -20.20 -20.33
CA LYS A 50 8.17 -20.46 -21.72
C LYS A 50 8.48 -21.88 -22.15
N SER A 51 9.67 -22.38 -21.81
CA SER A 51 10.11 -23.71 -22.22
C SER A 51 9.28 -24.78 -21.52
N GLU A 52 9.03 -24.60 -20.21
CA GLU A 52 8.17 -25.47 -19.42
C GLU A 52 6.72 -25.48 -19.94
N LEU A 53 6.16 -24.29 -20.23
CA LEU A 53 4.81 -24.15 -20.76
C LEU A 53 4.64 -24.89 -22.09
N LEU A 54 5.57 -24.71 -23.04
CA LEU A 54 5.50 -25.36 -24.35
C LEU A 54 5.69 -26.89 -24.27
N ASN A 55 6.47 -27.38 -23.31
CA ASN A 55 6.67 -28.82 -23.11
C ASN A 55 5.44 -29.49 -22.48
N ASN A 56 4.65 -28.75 -21.70
CA ASN A 56 3.49 -29.25 -20.97
C ASN A 56 2.16 -29.22 -21.77
N GLY A 57 2.23 -29.13 -23.11
CA GLY A 57 1.11 -29.37 -24.01
C GLY A 57 0.04 -28.28 -24.07
N THR A 58 0.41 -26.99 -24.10
CA THR A 58 -0.57 -25.90 -24.23
C THR A 58 -1.16 -25.75 -25.63
N LYS A 59 -2.40 -25.25 -25.73
CA LYS A 59 -3.01 -24.85 -27.02
C LYS A 59 -2.42 -23.53 -27.55
N LEU A 60 -1.77 -22.74 -26.70
CA LEU A 60 -1.10 -21.51 -27.10
C LEU A 60 0.00 -21.73 -28.15
N ASN A 61 -0.04 -20.93 -29.21
CA ASN A 61 1.10 -20.80 -30.11
C ASN A 61 2.31 -20.17 -29.39
N LYS A 62 3.52 -20.35 -29.96
CA LYS A 62 4.79 -19.87 -29.38
C LYS A 62 4.80 -18.37 -29.05
N LYS A 63 4.05 -17.55 -29.79
CA LYS A 63 3.95 -16.10 -29.58
C LYS A 63 3.11 -15.79 -28.34
N ASN A 64 1.90 -16.34 -28.26
CA ASN A 64 0.99 -16.10 -27.14
C ASN A 64 1.53 -16.70 -25.85
N ALA A 65 2.14 -17.89 -25.90
CA ALA A 65 2.87 -18.48 -24.77
C ALA A 65 3.97 -17.53 -24.26
N SER A 66 4.73 -16.90 -25.16
CA SER A 66 5.77 -15.94 -24.79
C SER A 66 5.22 -14.66 -24.15
N GLU A 67 4.02 -14.25 -24.54
CA GLU A 67 3.37 -13.04 -24.03
C GLU A 67 2.77 -13.29 -22.65
N PHE A 68 2.09 -14.42 -22.47
CA PHE A 68 1.54 -14.86 -21.19
C PHE A 68 2.59 -14.92 -20.08
N VAL A 69 3.71 -15.62 -20.34
CA VAL A 69 4.78 -15.73 -19.34
C VAL A 69 5.46 -14.37 -19.08
N ALA A 70 5.51 -13.47 -20.06
CA ALA A 70 6.07 -12.14 -19.86
C ALA A 70 5.20 -11.28 -18.95
N ILE A 71 3.88 -11.31 -19.14
CA ILE A 71 2.93 -10.56 -18.31
C ILE A 71 2.94 -11.09 -16.87
N THR A 72 2.85 -12.41 -16.69
CA THR A 72 2.81 -13.05 -15.36
C THR A 72 4.10 -12.83 -14.59
N ASN A 73 5.27 -13.10 -15.19
CA ASN A 73 6.57 -12.88 -14.54
C ASN A 73 6.81 -11.39 -14.22
N TYR A 74 6.42 -10.48 -15.11
CA TYR A 74 6.54 -9.05 -14.85
C TYR A 74 5.69 -8.61 -13.65
N GLY A 75 4.45 -9.10 -13.56
CA GLY A 75 3.57 -8.86 -12.41
C GLY A 75 4.19 -9.34 -11.10
N ILE A 76 4.70 -10.57 -11.07
CA ILE A 76 5.36 -11.14 -9.88
C ILE A 76 6.59 -10.31 -9.49
N LYS A 77 7.48 -9.98 -10.45
CA LYS A 77 8.67 -9.17 -10.17
C LYS A 77 8.29 -7.78 -9.67
N LYS A 78 7.19 -7.18 -10.13
CA LYS A 78 6.72 -5.89 -9.61
C LYS A 78 6.36 -5.99 -8.12
N TYR A 79 5.66 -7.06 -7.72
CA TYR A 79 5.36 -7.28 -6.29
C TYR A 79 6.63 -7.50 -5.48
N ILE A 80 7.55 -8.36 -5.93
CA ILE A 80 8.81 -8.62 -5.23
C ILE A 80 9.66 -7.35 -5.10
N ARG A 81 9.83 -6.60 -6.21
CA ARG A 81 10.62 -5.35 -6.24
C ARG A 81 10.03 -4.24 -5.36
N SER A 82 8.73 -4.31 -5.05
CA SER A 82 8.10 -3.34 -4.15
C SER A 82 8.52 -3.48 -2.68
N GLY A 83 9.18 -4.59 -2.30
CA GLY A 83 9.52 -4.90 -0.91
C GLY A 83 8.33 -5.36 -0.06
N LYS A 84 7.15 -5.54 -0.66
CA LYS A 84 5.90 -5.91 0.05
C LYS A 84 5.67 -7.41 0.19
N VAL A 85 6.38 -8.24 -0.59
CA VAL A 85 6.28 -9.71 -0.51
C VAL A 85 7.16 -10.20 0.63
N LEU A 86 6.56 -10.98 1.52
CA LEU A 86 7.20 -11.60 2.67
C LEU A 86 7.46 -13.10 2.44
N TYR A 87 8.55 -13.60 3.02
CA TYR A 87 8.88 -15.02 3.07
C TYR A 87 9.56 -15.34 4.41
N GLY A 88 9.34 -16.55 4.92
CA GLY A 88 9.89 -16.98 6.21
C GLY A 88 9.39 -16.18 7.42
N ASP A 89 8.48 -15.23 7.23
CA ASP A 89 7.81 -14.53 8.32
C ASP A 89 6.72 -15.42 8.95
N PRO A 90 6.24 -15.10 10.16
CA PRO A 90 5.26 -15.94 10.86
C PRO A 90 3.99 -16.25 10.06
N LEU A 91 3.45 -15.29 9.29
CA LEU A 91 2.22 -15.49 8.52
C LEU A 91 2.50 -16.44 7.36
N THR A 92 3.56 -16.20 6.59
CA THR A 92 3.92 -17.09 5.48
C THR A 92 4.25 -18.50 5.96
N LEU A 93 4.99 -18.65 7.07
CA LEU A 93 5.27 -19.97 7.65
C LEU A 93 3.99 -20.70 8.07
N TYR A 94 3.02 -20.00 8.64
CA TYR A 94 1.74 -20.58 9.03
C TYR A 94 0.92 -21.02 7.83
N ALA A 95 0.78 -20.16 6.80
CA ALA A 95 0.11 -20.52 5.57
C ALA A 95 0.79 -21.68 4.85
N THR A 96 2.13 -21.76 4.87
CA THR A 96 2.88 -22.89 4.28
C THR A 96 2.51 -24.20 4.96
N LYS A 97 2.38 -24.23 6.30
CA LYS A 97 1.96 -25.44 7.02
C LYS A 97 0.57 -25.94 6.57
N ILE A 98 -0.38 -25.02 6.41
CA ILE A 98 -1.74 -25.37 5.94
C ILE A 98 -1.70 -25.83 4.49
N LEU A 99 -0.99 -25.10 3.63
CA LEU A 99 -0.83 -25.46 2.24
C LEU A 99 -0.21 -26.87 2.10
N ASP A 100 0.83 -27.18 2.87
CA ASP A 100 1.47 -28.50 2.84
C ASP A 100 0.53 -29.61 3.33
N LYS A 101 -0.37 -29.32 4.28
CA LYS A 101 -1.44 -30.23 4.70
C LYS A 101 -2.43 -30.51 3.55
N LEU A 102 -2.80 -29.49 2.77
CA LEU A 102 -3.68 -29.63 1.61
C LEU A 102 -2.99 -30.38 0.46
N LYS A 103 -1.71 -30.10 0.20
CA LYS A 103 -0.92 -30.82 -0.81
C LYS A 103 -0.81 -32.31 -0.49
N ALA A 104 -0.63 -32.67 0.78
CA ALA A 104 -0.48 -34.06 1.21
C ALA A 104 -1.70 -34.94 0.90
N VAL A 105 -2.89 -34.34 0.76
CA VAL A 105 -4.14 -35.03 0.40
C VAL A 105 -4.58 -34.78 -1.06
N SER A 106 -3.75 -34.07 -1.84
CA SER A 106 -4.01 -33.81 -3.26
C SER A 106 -3.57 -34.99 -4.12
N ASP A 107 -4.41 -35.37 -5.08
CA ASP A 107 -4.10 -36.41 -6.06
C ASP A 107 -3.13 -35.90 -7.16
N GLN A 108 -2.82 -34.60 -7.18
CA GLN A 108 -1.99 -33.94 -8.18
C GLN A 108 -0.61 -33.58 -7.60
N ASN A 109 0.45 -33.61 -8.44
CA ASN A 109 1.77 -33.16 -8.00
C ASN A 109 1.84 -31.62 -7.96
N VAL A 110 1.75 -31.08 -6.75
CA VAL A 110 1.75 -29.64 -6.46
C VAL A 110 2.91 -29.22 -5.55
N ASP A 111 3.98 -30.01 -5.48
CA ASP A 111 5.15 -29.75 -4.63
C ASP A 111 5.84 -28.41 -4.92
N HIS A 112 5.76 -27.97 -6.18
CA HIS A 112 6.32 -26.70 -6.64
C HIS A 112 5.55 -25.47 -6.13
N VAL A 113 4.30 -25.64 -5.67
CA VAL A 113 3.44 -24.53 -5.24
C VAL A 113 3.93 -23.95 -3.92
N LYS A 114 4.03 -22.63 -3.83
CA LYS A 114 4.48 -21.89 -2.64
C LYS A 114 3.50 -20.78 -2.30
N VAL A 115 3.40 -20.46 -1.03
CA VAL A 115 2.62 -19.33 -0.54
C VAL A 115 3.53 -18.23 -0.03
N PHE A 116 3.11 -16.98 -0.23
CA PHE A 116 3.76 -15.78 0.26
C PHE A 116 2.73 -14.82 0.86
N THR A 117 3.12 -14.10 1.90
CA THR A 117 2.30 -12.99 2.42
C THR A 117 2.62 -11.69 1.68
N LEU A 118 1.61 -10.94 1.28
CA LEU A 118 1.74 -9.63 0.63
C LEU A 118 1.23 -8.53 1.56
N LYS A 119 2.08 -7.55 1.87
CA LYS A 119 1.67 -6.36 2.63
C LYS A 119 0.69 -5.51 1.83
N SER A 120 -0.58 -5.60 2.16
CA SER A 120 -1.68 -4.87 1.49
C SER A 120 -2.90 -4.80 2.40
N THR A 121 -3.65 -3.69 2.32
CA THR A 121 -4.92 -3.50 3.04
C THR A 121 -6.09 -4.23 2.37
N GLU A 122 -5.95 -4.55 1.08
CA GLU A 122 -6.95 -5.29 0.31
C GLU A 122 -7.22 -6.66 0.96
N VAL A 123 -8.48 -7.08 1.04
CA VAL A 123 -8.86 -8.43 1.48
C VAL A 123 -8.86 -9.34 0.26
N ASN A 124 -7.71 -9.98 -0.02
CA ASN A 124 -7.55 -10.76 -1.23
C ASN A 124 -6.54 -11.91 -1.08
N ALA A 125 -6.71 -12.94 -1.89
CA ALA A 125 -5.69 -13.94 -2.22
C ALA A 125 -5.69 -14.13 -3.74
N PHE A 126 -4.55 -14.51 -4.31
CA PHE A 126 -4.50 -14.88 -5.71
C PHE A 126 -3.34 -15.83 -6.02
N ALA A 127 -3.59 -16.76 -6.91
CA ALA A 127 -2.59 -17.62 -7.52
C ALA A 127 -2.06 -17.09 -8.86
N VAL A 128 -0.80 -17.40 -9.14
CA VAL A 128 -0.18 -17.20 -10.47
C VAL A 128 0.32 -18.52 -11.03
N HIS A 129 0.40 -18.59 -12.35
CA HIS A 129 0.74 -19.82 -13.10
C HIS A 129 2.05 -20.50 -12.65
N GLN A 130 3.02 -19.73 -12.17
CA GLN A 130 4.30 -20.22 -11.66
C GLN A 130 4.18 -21.05 -10.37
N GLY A 131 2.98 -21.20 -9.81
CA GLY A 131 2.73 -21.91 -8.57
C GLY A 131 2.93 -21.02 -7.33
N PHE A 132 2.78 -19.71 -7.44
CA PHE A 132 2.80 -18.84 -6.25
C PHE A 132 1.39 -18.42 -5.86
N ILE A 133 1.06 -18.58 -4.59
CA ILE A 133 -0.16 -18.07 -3.97
C ILE A 133 0.24 -16.88 -3.11
N PHE A 134 -0.39 -15.72 -3.31
CA PHE A 134 -0.19 -14.54 -2.49
C PHE A 134 -1.41 -14.33 -1.60
N ILE A 135 -1.20 -14.19 -0.29
CA ILE A 135 -2.24 -13.85 0.68
C ILE A 135 -1.94 -12.45 1.22
N THR A 136 -2.91 -11.54 1.15
CA THR A 136 -2.69 -10.19 1.69
C THR A 136 -2.79 -10.13 3.21
N THR A 137 -2.09 -9.17 3.82
CA THR A 137 -2.29 -8.85 5.26
C THR A 137 -3.74 -8.44 5.58
N GLY A 138 -4.45 -7.83 4.62
CA GLY A 138 -5.87 -7.51 4.75
C GLY A 138 -6.73 -8.77 4.88
N LEU A 139 -6.50 -9.81 4.08
CA LEU A 139 -7.23 -11.07 4.22
C LEU A 139 -6.91 -11.76 5.55
N TRP A 140 -5.63 -11.85 5.91
CA TRP A 140 -5.21 -12.36 7.23
C TRP A 140 -5.89 -11.64 8.40
N ALA A 141 -6.11 -10.34 8.31
CA ALA A 141 -6.73 -9.54 9.35
C ALA A 141 -8.23 -9.84 9.54
N HIS A 142 -8.92 -10.30 8.49
CA HIS A 142 -10.36 -10.57 8.48
C HIS A 142 -10.71 -12.04 8.76
N LEU A 143 -9.80 -12.98 8.49
CA LEU A 143 -10.05 -14.40 8.74
C LEU A 143 -10.33 -14.66 10.23
N GLU A 144 -11.31 -15.52 10.50
CA GLU A 144 -11.76 -15.83 11.86
C GLU A 144 -11.07 -17.05 12.44
N ASN A 145 -10.70 -18.00 11.58
CA ASN A 145 -10.09 -19.27 11.96
C ASN A 145 -9.21 -19.85 10.83
N GLU A 146 -8.44 -20.89 11.17
CA GLU A 146 -7.57 -21.59 10.25
C GLU A 146 -8.33 -22.29 9.11
N THR A 147 -9.51 -22.84 9.39
CA THR A 147 -10.32 -23.56 8.40
C THR A 147 -10.71 -22.66 7.22
N GLN A 148 -11.08 -21.41 7.50
CA GLN A 148 -11.35 -20.42 6.44
C GLN A 148 -10.11 -20.15 5.57
N LEU A 149 -8.92 -20.09 6.18
CA LEU A 149 -7.66 -19.96 5.45
C LEU A 149 -7.37 -21.19 4.59
N ALA A 150 -7.62 -22.40 5.12
CA ALA A 150 -7.46 -23.64 4.39
C ALA A 150 -8.38 -23.70 3.16
N HIS A 151 -9.64 -23.26 3.29
CA HIS A 151 -10.55 -23.17 2.14
C HIS A 151 -10.00 -22.25 1.05
N ILE A 152 -9.57 -21.03 1.41
CA ILE A 152 -9.04 -20.06 0.43
C ILE A 152 -7.77 -20.60 -0.23
N LEU A 153 -6.87 -21.23 0.54
CA LEU A 153 -5.67 -21.87 -0.01
C LEU A 153 -6.02 -23.03 -0.96
N GLY A 154 -7.01 -23.85 -0.62
CA GLY A 154 -7.51 -24.92 -1.48
C GLY A 154 -8.09 -24.38 -2.79
N HIS A 155 -8.88 -23.31 -2.72
CA HIS A 155 -9.43 -22.61 -3.88
C HIS A 155 -8.32 -22.07 -4.81
N GLU A 156 -7.34 -21.34 -4.26
CA GLU A 156 -6.21 -20.81 -5.03
C GLU A 156 -5.32 -21.93 -5.59
N LEU A 157 -5.14 -23.02 -4.86
CA LEU A 157 -4.43 -24.20 -5.34
C LEU A 157 -5.15 -24.83 -6.53
N GLN A 158 -6.48 -24.91 -6.52
CA GLN A 158 -7.24 -25.42 -7.65
C GLN A 158 -7.09 -24.53 -8.90
N HIS A 159 -7.04 -23.21 -8.76
CA HIS A 159 -6.74 -22.33 -9.91
C HIS A 159 -5.40 -22.65 -10.59
N ILE A 160 -4.41 -23.14 -9.83
CA ILE A 160 -3.12 -23.59 -10.37
C ILE A 160 -3.27 -24.96 -11.03
N ILE A 161 -3.91 -25.92 -10.36
CA ILE A 161 -4.13 -27.29 -10.85
C ILE A 161 -4.87 -27.27 -12.20
N SER A 162 -6.00 -26.57 -12.27
CA SER A 162 -6.82 -26.45 -13.48
C SER A 162 -6.29 -25.43 -14.49
N ARG A 163 -5.17 -24.75 -14.18
CA ARG A 163 -4.54 -23.76 -15.06
C ARG A 163 -5.48 -22.64 -15.53
N HIS A 164 -6.46 -22.24 -14.70
CA HIS A 164 -7.48 -21.24 -15.05
C HIS A 164 -6.91 -19.91 -15.57
N SER A 165 -5.72 -19.50 -15.09
CA SER A 165 -5.04 -18.28 -15.58
C SER A 165 -4.62 -18.37 -17.05
N LEU A 166 -4.25 -19.57 -17.49
CA LEU A 166 -3.82 -19.85 -18.86
C LEU A 166 -5.03 -19.90 -19.80
N GLU A 167 -6.08 -20.62 -19.41
CA GLU A 167 -7.32 -20.74 -20.20
C GLU A 167 -7.96 -19.39 -20.48
N LYS A 168 -7.96 -18.51 -19.49
CA LYS A 168 -8.43 -17.14 -19.62
C LYS A 168 -7.57 -16.31 -20.57
N PHE A 169 -6.25 -16.49 -20.52
CA PHE A 169 -5.37 -15.81 -21.46
C PHE A 169 -5.54 -16.34 -22.89
N GLU A 170 -5.79 -17.64 -23.07
CA GLU A 170 -6.17 -18.24 -24.34
C GLU A 170 -7.45 -17.60 -24.88
N PHE A 171 -8.50 -17.53 -24.08
CA PHE A 171 -9.78 -16.92 -24.45
C PHE A 171 -9.63 -15.45 -24.88
N ILE A 172 -8.93 -14.63 -24.08
CA ILE A 172 -8.69 -13.20 -24.40
C ILE A 172 -7.85 -13.07 -25.68
N SER A 173 -6.83 -13.91 -25.85
CA SER A 173 -5.96 -13.88 -27.04
C SER A 173 -6.71 -14.22 -28.32
N ASP A 174 -7.66 -15.15 -28.25
CA ASP A 174 -8.51 -15.53 -29.36
C ASP A 174 -9.47 -14.40 -29.74
N GLN A 175 -10.14 -13.79 -28.75
CA GLN A 175 -11.02 -12.62 -28.94
C GLN A 175 -10.31 -11.44 -29.63
N ILE A 176 -9.07 -11.15 -29.21
CA ILE A 176 -8.21 -10.15 -29.86
C ILE A 176 -7.88 -10.55 -31.30
N SER A 177 -7.58 -11.82 -31.53
CA SER A 177 -7.23 -12.34 -32.86
C SER A 177 -8.40 -12.30 -33.83
N PHE A 178 -9.63 -12.46 -33.33
CA PHE A 178 -10.88 -12.34 -34.09
C PHE A 178 -11.38 -10.90 -34.25
N GLY A 179 -10.68 -9.90 -33.69
CA GLY A 179 -11.03 -8.48 -33.82
C GLY A 179 -12.31 -8.07 -33.06
N GLN A 180 -12.75 -8.90 -32.10
CA GLN A 180 -13.98 -8.66 -31.33
C GLN A 180 -13.77 -7.67 -30.19
N ILE A 181 -12.52 -7.50 -29.72
CA ILE A 181 -12.17 -6.64 -28.58
C ILE A 181 -10.93 -5.80 -28.92
N GLY A 182 -10.95 -4.51 -28.58
CA GLY A 182 -9.79 -3.63 -28.71
C GLY A 182 -8.73 -3.91 -27.64
N LYS A 183 -7.44 -3.84 -27.97
CA LYS A 183 -6.34 -3.99 -26.97
C LYS A 183 -6.41 -3.01 -25.80
N GLU A 184 -7.18 -1.94 -25.91
CA GLU A 184 -7.34 -0.92 -24.88
C GLU A 184 -8.45 -1.26 -23.86
N GLU A 185 -9.34 -2.21 -24.15
CA GLU A 185 -10.50 -2.60 -23.30
C GLU A 185 -10.18 -3.76 -22.32
N LEU A 186 -8.89 -4.05 -22.11
CA LEU A 186 -8.42 -5.27 -21.44
C LEU A 186 -8.34 -5.20 -19.90
N SER A 187 -8.36 -4.01 -19.28
CA SER A 187 -8.12 -3.89 -17.83
C SER A 187 -9.20 -4.55 -16.97
N ASP A 188 -10.45 -4.58 -17.46
CA ASP A 188 -11.61 -5.08 -16.70
C ASP A 188 -11.86 -6.58 -16.91
N GLN A 189 -11.11 -7.23 -17.80
CA GLN A 189 -11.36 -8.61 -18.26
C GLN A 189 -10.48 -9.67 -17.57
N PHE A 190 -9.61 -9.29 -16.64
CA PHE A 190 -8.85 -10.26 -15.85
C PHE A 190 -9.65 -10.82 -14.65
N LYS A 191 -10.92 -11.19 -14.83
CA LYS A 191 -11.70 -12.03 -13.88
C LYS A 191 -11.85 -13.46 -14.40
N TYR A 192 -11.80 -14.46 -13.53
CA TYR A 192 -12.01 -15.85 -13.97
C TYR A 192 -13.46 -16.05 -14.45
N SER A 193 -13.69 -17.07 -15.28
CA SER A 193 -15.04 -17.42 -15.71
C SER A 193 -15.86 -17.90 -14.52
N ARG A 194 -17.19 -17.83 -14.63
CA ARG A 194 -18.08 -18.29 -13.57
C ARG A 194 -17.89 -19.79 -13.32
N GLU A 195 -17.64 -20.55 -14.38
CA GLU A 195 -17.38 -21.98 -14.35
C GLU A 195 -16.08 -22.30 -13.61
N ALA A 196 -14.99 -21.57 -13.90
CA ALA A 196 -13.70 -21.73 -13.23
C ALA A 196 -13.77 -21.42 -11.73
N GLU A 197 -14.56 -20.40 -11.33
CA GLU A 197 -14.78 -20.09 -9.92
C GLU A 197 -15.53 -21.21 -9.19
N PHE A 198 -16.58 -21.77 -9.82
CA PHE A 198 -17.32 -22.89 -9.24
C PHE A 198 -16.48 -24.16 -9.12
N GLU A 199 -15.67 -24.47 -10.14
CA GLU A 199 -14.73 -25.59 -10.10
C GLU A 199 -13.71 -25.41 -8.97
N ALA A 200 -13.15 -24.21 -8.84
CA ALA A 200 -12.21 -23.87 -7.78
C ALA A 200 -12.83 -23.94 -6.39
N ASP A 201 -14.07 -23.50 -6.22
CA ASP A 201 -14.83 -23.64 -4.97
C ASP A 201 -15.06 -25.09 -4.59
N GLU A 202 -15.63 -25.88 -5.50
CA GLU A 202 -16.00 -27.27 -5.22
C GLU A 202 -14.76 -28.11 -4.91
N ALA A 203 -13.75 -28.08 -5.77
CA ALA A 203 -12.54 -28.86 -5.57
C ALA A 203 -11.71 -28.33 -4.38
N GLY A 204 -11.64 -27.01 -4.17
CA GLY A 204 -10.97 -26.42 -3.01
C GLY A 204 -11.63 -26.80 -1.69
N PHE A 205 -12.97 -26.80 -1.64
CA PHE A 205 -13.77 -27.25 -0.50
C PHE A 205 -13.55 -28.73 -0.20
N LEU A 206 -13.69 -29.60 -1.21
CA LEU A 206 -13.49 -31.04 -1.05
C LEU A 206 -12.05 -31.37 -0.65
N LEU A 207 -11.06 -30.64 -1.15
CA LEU A 207 -9.66 -30.82 -0.75
C LEU A 207 -9.44 -30.46 0.72
N ALA A 208 -10.03 -29.37 1.18
CA ALA A 208 -9.95 -28.97 2.59
C ALA A 208 -10.71 -29.95 3.51
N GLN A 209 -11.86 -30.46 3.07
CA GLN A 209 -12.61 -31.51 3.75
C GLN A 209 -11.78 -32.79 3.87
N LYS A 210 -11.14 -33.25 2.79
CA LYS A 210 -10.19 -34.40 2.81
C LYS A 210 -9.02 -34.17 3.76
N ALA A 211 -8.57 -32.92 3.93
CA ALA A 211 -7.54 -32.55 4.90
C ALA A 211 -8.08 -32.49 6.36
N GLY A 212 -9.34 -32.83 6.60
CA GLY A 212 -9.96 -32.89 7.93
C GLY A 212 -10.35 -31.53 8.49
N TYR A 213 -10.73 -30.58 7.63
CA TYR A 213 -11.28 -29.30 8.06
C TYR A 213 -12.81 -29.32 8.08
N ASN A 214 -13.42 -28.59 9.01
CA ASN A 214 -14.86 -28.57 9.25
C ASN A 214 -15.66 -27.80 8.18
N ASP A 215 -16.66 -28.44 7.58
CA ASP A 215 -17.50 -27.92 6.50
C ASP A 215 -18.22 -26.61 6.83
N SER A 216 -18.77 -26.47 8.04
CA SER A 216 -19.45 -25.23 8.47
C SER A 216 -18.50 -24.04 8.48
N LEU A 217 -17.26 -24.26 8.94
CA LEU A 217 -16.22 -23.23 8.94
C LEU A 217 -15.65 -22.98 7.54
N LEU A 218 -15.57 -24.00 6.68
CA LEU A 218 -15.14 -23.84 5.29
C LEU A 218 -16.10 -22.91 4.54
N ILE A 219 -17.41 -23.16 4.61
CA ILE A 219 -18.43 -22.31 3.98
C ILE A 219 -18.35 -20.87 4.48
N SER A 220 -18.10 -20.67 5.78
CA SER A 220 -18.07 -19.34 6.38
C SER A 220 -17.00 -18.41 5.79
N SER A 221 -15.97 -18.92 5.10
CA SER A 221 -14.97 -18.07 4.44
C SER A 221 -15.58 -17.22 3.32
N MET A 222 -16.69 -17.67 2.70
CA MET A 222 -17.41 -16.88 1.71
C MET A 222 -18.04 -15.62 2.31
N ASN A 223 -18.41 -15.67 3.60
CA ASN A 223 -18.88 -14.48 4.32
C ASN A 223 -17.74 -13.46 4.48
N VAL A 224 -16.52 -13.92 4.79
CA VAL A 224 -15.33 -13.06 4.89
C VAL A 224 -15.07 -12.33 3.57
N LEU A 225 -15.18 -13.03 2.44
CA LEU A 225 -15.01 -12.44 1.11
C LEU A 225 -16.15 -11.49 0.74
N ALA A 226 -17.41 -11.83 1.04
CA ALA A 226 -18.56 -10.96 0.82
C ALA A 226 -18.46 -9.64 1.62
N MET A 227 -17.88 -9.72 2.83
CA MET A 227 -17.68 -8.59 3.72
C MET A 227 -16.30 -7.92 3.56
N SER A 228 -15.54 -8.22 2.50
CA SER A 228 -14.20 -7.67 2.22
C SER A 228 -14.12 -6.14 2.17
N HIS A 229 -15.23 -5.46 1.86
CA HIS A 229 -15.35 -4.00 1.83
C HIS A 229 -15.62 -3.38 3.21
N ARG A 230 -15.85 -4.21 4.24
CA ARG A 230 -16.16 -3.78 5.60
C ARG A 230 -14.91 -3.78 6.45
N PRO A 231 -14.94 -3.06 7.59
CA PRO A 231 -13.85 -3.16 8.54
C PRO A 231 -13.74 -4.57 9.15
N ILE A 232 -12.60 -4.85 9.78
CA ILE A 232 -12.34 -6.10 10.51
C ILE A 232 -13.38 -6.43 11.59
N GLU A 233 -14.12 -5.42 12.05
CA GLU A 233 -15.18 -5.53 13.06
C GLU A 233 -16.14 -4.32 12.95
N GLU A 234 -17.44 -4.56 13.13
CA GLU A 234 -18.43 -3.50 13.29
C GLU A 234 -18.32 -2.93 14.72
N TYR A 235 -17.61 -1.81 14.84
CA TYR A 235 -17.37 -1.14 16.10
C TYR A 235 -18.08 0.22 16.10
N LYS A 236 -19.13 0.30 16.91
CA LYS A 236 -19.83 1.56 17.13
C LYS A 236 -18.91 2.55 17.83
N ILE A 237 -18.52 3.60 17.11
CA ILE A 237 -17.67 4.64 17.67
C ILE A 237 -18.42 5.44 18.71
N ASP A 238 -17.93 5.35 19.94
CA ASP A 238 -18.32 6.26 21.00
C ASP A 238 -17.67 7.63 20.75
N TYR A 239 -18.50 8.60 20.35
CA TYR A 239 -18.09 9.99 20.18
C TYR A 239 -17.46 10.59 21.45
N SER A 240 -17.74 10.06 22.65
CA SER A 240 -17.16 10.52 23.90
C SER A 240 -15.62 10.41 23.91
N ARG A 241 -15.04 9.52 23.09
CA ARG A 241 -13.58 9.38 22.90
C ARG A 241 -12.90 10.67 22.47
N PHE A 242 -13.59 11.48 21.67
CA PHE A 242 -13.10 12.74 21.13
C PHE A 242 -13.50 13.95 21.98
N GLU A 243 -14.17 13.72 23.11
CA GLU A 243 -14.72 14.73 24.01
C GLU A 243 -13.94 14.76 25.33
N ASP A 244 -14.17 15.79 26.15
CA ASP A 244 -13.75 15.84 27.55
C ASP A 244 -14.76 16.61 28.41
N SER A 245 -14.34 17.06 29.59
CA SER A 245 -15.15 17.85 30.53
C SER A 245 -15.52 19.24 30.00
N TYR A 246 -14.74 19.80 29.07
CA TYR A 246 -14.87 21.16 28.54
C TYR A 246 -15.32 21.19 27.08
N PHE A 247 -15.18 20.08 26.35
CA PHE A 247 -15.52 19.97 24.94
C PHE A 247 -16.46 18.81 24.66
N LYS A 248 -17.54 19.11 23.91
CA LYS A 248 -18.48 18.14 23.36
C LYS A 248 -18.61 18.31 21.85
N LEU A 249 -18.62 17.20 21.11
CA LEU A 249 -18.76 17.24 19.67
C LEU A 249 -20.16 17.79 19.30
N PRO A 250 -20.26 18.79 18.40
CA PRO A 250 -21.53 19.33 17.95
C PRO A 250 -22.42 18.27 17.30
N LYS A 251 -23.75 18.39 17.42
CA LYS A 251 -24.68 17.44 16.80
C LYS A 251 -24.53 17.35 15.27
N VAL A 252 -24.09 18.43 14.61
CA VAL A 252 -23.94 18.49 13.16
C VAL A 252 -22.86 17.55 12.61
N VAL A 253 -21.89 17.14 13.44
CA VAL A 253 -20.84 16.17 13.04
C VAL A 253 -21.16 14.74 13.47
N LYS A 254 -22.33 14.49 14.06
CA LYS A 254 -22.75 13.17 14.53
C LYS A 254 -23.84 12.60 13.62
N LEU A 255 -23.62 11.41 13.08
CA LEU A 255 -24.65 10.67 12.37
C LEU A 255 -25.43 9.83 13.38
N LEU A 256 -26.71 10.16 13.60
CA LEU A 256 -27.54 9.48 14.62
C LEU A 256 -28.33 8.30 14.02
N LYS A 257 -28.79 8.43 12.77
CA LYS A 257 -29.53 7.41 12.05
C LYS A 257 -28.73 7.00 10.82
N MET A 258 -28.57 5.69 10.61
CA MET A 258 -27.95 5.09 9.43
C MET A 258 -29.02 4.39 8.62
N GLU A 259 -28.74 4.14 7.34
CA GLU A 259 -29.54 3.22 6.56
C GLU A 259 -29.26 1.78 7.01
N GLU A 260 -30.31 0.95 7.05
CA GLU A 260 -30.14 -0.46 7.35
C GLU A 260 -29.46 -1.15 6.18
N VAL A 261 -28.45 -1.96 6.50
CA VAL A 261 -27.81 -2.84 5.54
C VAL A 261 -28.83 -3.90 5.10
N THR A 262 -29.17 -3.93 3.81
CA THR A 262 -30.17 -4.84 3.26
C THR A 262 -29.71 -6.29 3.21
N SER A 263 -28.49 -6.58 2.73
CA SER A 263 -27.89 -7.91 2.79
C SER A 263 -26.36 -7.88 2.64
N GLN A 264 -25.67 -8.82 3.29
CA GLN A 264 -24.21 -8.98 3.18
C GLN A 264 -23.74 -9.36 1.77
N TRP A 265 -24.66 -9.86 0.93
CA TRP A 265 -24.40 -10.31 -0.44
C TRP A 265 -24.64 -9.23 -1.49
N ASP A 266 -25.18 -8.07 -1.10
CA ASP A 266 -25.57 -7.01 -2.03
C ASP A 266 -24.36 -6.29 -2.61
N PHE A 267 -23.20 -6.41 -1.96
CA PHE A 267 -21.93 -5.92 -2.48
C PHE A 267 -21.35 -6.91 -3.50
N ASN A 268 -21.73 -6.77 -4.76
CA ASN A 268 -21.04 -7.42 -5.87
C ASN A 268 -20.02 -6.42 -6.44
N ALA A 269 -18.81 -6.39 -5.89
CA ALA A 269 -17.81 -5.43 -6.34
C ALA A 269 -17.56 -5.62 -7.84
N LYS A 270 -17.93 -4.62 -8.65
CA LYS A 270 -17.57 -4.57 -10.08
C LYS A 270 -16.08 -4.78 -10.32
N ASN A 271 -15.23 -4.63 -9.29
CA ASN A 271 -13.79 -4.82 -9.34
C ASN A 271 -13.25 -6.02 -8.53
N SER A 272 -14.10 -6.89 -7.95
CA SER A 272 -13.62 -8.13 -7.33
C SER A 272 -12.99 -9.04 -8.39
N THR A 273 -11.85 -9.67 -8.08
CA THR A 273 -11.23 -10.71 -8.91
C THR A 273 -12.10 -11.97 -9.00
N HIS A 274 -12.96 -12.16 -7.99
CA HIS A 274 -13.82 -13.31 -7.78
C HIS A 274 -15.28 -12.83 -7.61
N PRO A 275 -16.11 -12.80 -8.68
CA PRO A 275 -17.48 -12.29 -8.62
C PRO A 275 -18.50 -13.35 -8.14
N ASN A 276 -19.77 -12.95 -7.99
CA ASN A 276 -20.94 -13.85 -7.81
C ASN A 276 -20.97 -14.65 -6.50
N MET A 277 -20.48 -14.06 -5.40
CA MET A 277 -20.34 -14.67 -4.08
C MET A 277 -21.60 -15.41 -3.59
N LYS A 278 -22.79 -14.81 -3.73
CA LYS A 278 -24.05 -15.45 -3.31
C LYS A 278 -24.28 -16.80 -3.98
N SER A 279 -24.14 -16.86 -5.30
CA SER A 279 -24.39 -18.11 -6.05
C SER A 279 -23.33 -19.18 -5.78
N ARG A 280 -22.11 -18.78 -5.43
CA ARG A 280 -21.02 -19.68 -5.04
C ARG A 280 -21.26 -20.26 -3.66
N TYR A 281 -21.64 -19.41 -2.71
CA TYR A 281 -22.08 -19.83 -1.38
C TYR A 281 -23.22 -20.85 -1.47
N GLU A 282 -24.27 -20.56 -2.24
CA GLU A 282 -25.43 -21.46 -2.42
C GLU A 282 -25.02 -22.85 -2.94
N LYS A 283 -24.08 -22.93 -3.88
CA LYS A 283 -23.57 -24.22 -4.37
C LYS A 283 -22.76 -24.99 -3.32
N LEU A 284 -21.95 -24.29 -2.53
CA LEU A 284 -21.18 -24.94 -1.47
C LEU A 284 -22.09 -25.54 -0.38
N LEU A 285 -23.27 -24.95 -0.15
CA LEU A 285 -24.26 -25.55 0.76
C LEU A 285 -24.76 -26.92 0.31
N GLU A 286 -24.74 -27.21 -1.00
CA GLU A 286 -25.22 -28.49 -1.55
C GLU A 286 -24.26 -29.65 -1.27
N ILE A 287 -22.97 -29.36 -1.08
CA ILE A 287 -21.92 -30.37 -0.87
C ILE A 287 -21.43 -30.46 0.58
N ALA A 288 -21.84 -29.53 1.44
CA ALA A 288 -21.41 -29.48 2.83
C ALA A 288 -22.18 -30.44 3.73
N ASP A 289 -21.45 -31.16 4.57
CA ASP A 289 -21.99 -32.02 5.62
C ASP A 289 -21.94 -31.31 6.99
N TYR A 290 -23.11 -31.03 7.56
CA TYR A 290 -23.28 -30.34 8.84
C TYR A 290 -23.34 -31.28 10.05
N SER A 291 -23.10 -32.59 9.85
CA SER A 291 -23.22 -33.59 10.91
C SER A 291 -22.17 -33.44 12.02
N ASP A 292 -21.00 -32.88 11.71
CA ASP A 292 -19.93 -32.59 12.68
C ASP A 292 -19.91 -31.09 13.03
N ILE A 293 -20.57 -30.70 14.12
CA ILE A 293 -20.44 -29.36 14.70
C ILE A 293 -19.32 -29.40 15.74
N GLU A 294 -18.06 -29.29 15.30
CA GLU A 294 -16.98 -29.02 16.22
C GLU A 294 -17.03 -27.54 16.63
N SER A 295 -17.00 -27.24 17.93
CA SER A 295 -16.94 -25.87 18.41
C SER A 295 -15.66 -25.21 17.90
N LEU A 296 -15.73 -23.95 17.42
CA LEU A 296 -14.59 -23.10 17.05
C LEU A 296 -13.44 -23.25 18.05
N SER A 297 -12.50 -24.16 17.79
CA SER A 297 -11.32 -24.30 18.62
C SER A 297 -10.38 -23.16 18.25
N SER A 298 -10.18 -22.22 19.17
CA SER A 298 -9.32 -21.07 18.93
C SER A 298 -7.87 -21.54 18.89
N ASN A 299 -7.34 -21.80 17.71
CA ASN A 299 -5.90 -22.02 17.54
C ASN A 299 -5.16 -20.73 17.93
N SER A 300 -4.36 -20.79 19.00
CA SER A 300 -3.61 -19.65 19.54
C SER A 300 -2.61 -19.08 18.52
N ASP A 301 -2.03 -19.95 17.68
CA ASP A 301 -1.05 -19.57 16.68
C ASP A 301 -1.72 -18.79 15.54
N PHE A 302 -2.90 -19.23 15.09
CA PHE A 302 -3.71 -18.50 14.11
C PHE A 302 -4.09 -17.11 14.64
N THR A 303 -4.58 -17.04 15.88
CA THR A 303 -4.97 -15.76 16.50
C THR A 303 -3.78 -14.80 16.60
N THR A 304 -2.58 -15.33 16.84
CA THR A 304 -1.34 -14.56 16.82
C THR A 304 -1.06 -14.03 15.42
N CYS A 305 -1.08 -14.87 14.38
CA CYS A 305 -0.87 -14.44 12.99
C CYS A 305 -1.85 -13.35 12.56
N ARG A 306 -3.14 -13.52 12.87
CA ARG A 306 -4.18 -12.51 12.62
C ARG A 306 -3.90 -11.18 13.32
N THR A 307 -3.46 -11.24 14.58
CA THR A 307 -3.15 -10.03 15.36
C THR A 307 -1.95 -9.28 14.75
N ILE A 308 -0.93 -10.00 14.30
CA ILE A 308 0.23 -9.45 13.61
C ILE A 308 -0.19 -8.81 12.28
N ALA A 309 -1.03 -9.49 11.50
CA ALA A 309 -1.56 -8.97 10.24
C ALA A 309 -2.34 -7.67 10.43
N ARG A 310 -3.22 -7.62 11.45
CA ARG A 310 -3.96 -6.40 11.82
C ARG A 310 -3.05 -5.23 12.15
N ALA A 311 -1.92 -5.47 12.81
CA ALA A 311 -0.93 -4.44 13.10
C ALA A 311 -0.15 -3.99 11.85
N GLU A 312 0.34 -4.91 11.02
CA GLU A 312 1.03 -4.56 9.75
C GLU A 312 0.09 -3.82 8.79
N MET A 313 -1.20 -4.16 8.79
CA MET A 313 -2.22 -3.50 7.98
C MET A 313 -2.33 -2.00 8.31
N LEU A 314 -2.13 -1.59 9.56
CA LEU A 314 -2.10 -0.15 9.92
C LEU A 314 -0.94 0.60 9.25
N ASN A 315 0.25 -0.01 9.16
CA ASN A 315 1.35 0.57 8.41
C ASN A 315 1.01 0.64 6.91
N ALA A 316 0.37 -0.39 6.37
CA ALA A 316 -0.08 -0.39 4.98
C ALA A 316 -1.11 0.73 4.69
N PHE A 317 -2.03 1.03 5.62
CA PHE A 317 -2.95 2.18 5.53
C PHE A 317 -2.21 3.53 5.53
N ILE A 318 -1.21 3.70 6.40
CA ILE A 318 -0.40 4.93 6.45
C ILE A 318 0.36 5.14 5.14
N VAL A 319 1.05 4.09 4.69
CA VAL A 319 1.84 4.13 3.44
C VAL A 319 0.92 4.30 2.24
N SER A 320 -0.29 3.73 2.23
CA SER A 320 -1.26 3.90 1.14
C SER A 320 -1.92 5.29 1.13
N GLY A 321 -2.01 5.96 2.28
CA GLY A 321 -2.70 7.23 2.46
C GLY A 321 -4.18 7.08 2.82
N ASN A 322 -4.66 5.86 3.06
CA ASN A 322 -6.03 5.62 3.49
C ASN A 322 -6.13 5.74 5.02
N TYR A 323 -6.04 6.99 5.50
CA TYR A 323 -5.96 7.31 6.92
C TYR A 323 -7.28 7.09 7.68
N LEU A 324 -8.44 7.25 7.03
CA LEU A 324 -9.73 7.10 7.71
C LEU A 324 -10.01 5.64 8.04
N ASP A 325 -9.86 4.73 7.08
CA ASP A 325 -9.99 3.30 7.37
C ASP A 325 -8.93 2.86 8.38
N GLY A 326 -7.68 3.29 8.19
CA GLY A 326 -6.61 3.02 9.14
C GLY A 326 -6.94 3.47 10.56
N LEU A 327 -7.51 4.67 10.74
CA LEU A 327 -7.81 5.24 12.05
C LEU A 327 -8.97 4.50 12.72
N TYR A 328 -9.99 4.11 11.97
CA TYR A 328 -11.08 3.27 12.47
C TYR A 328 -10.56 1.91 12.97
N HIS A 329 -9.75 1.22 12.14
CA HIS A 329 -9.13 -0.05 12.49
C HIS A 329 -8.18 0.09 13.69
N ASN A 330 -7.45 1.19 13.77
CA ASN A 330 -6.56 1.49 14.88
C ASN A 330 -7.36 1.65 16.18
N ILE A 331 -8.50 2.34 16.17
CA ILE A 331 -9.37 2.51 17.35
C ILE A 331 -9.83 1.14 17.88
N ILE A 332 -10.25 0.23 17.00
CA ILE A 332 -10.63 -1.15 17.37
C ILE A 332 -9.47 -1.82 18.12
N LEU A 333 -8.26 -1.72 17.59
CA LEU A 333 -7.06 -2.32 18.20
C LEU A 333 -6.65 -1.63 19.50
N LEU A 334 -6.75 -0.30 19.60
CA LEU A 334 -6.44 0.46 20.81
C LEU A 334 -7.40 0.14 21.96
N ASN A 335 -8.67 -0.13 21.67
CA ASN A 335 -9.61 -0.55 22.71
C ASN A 335 -9.21 -1.89 23.34
N LYS A 336 -8.61 -2.78 22.54
CA LYS A 336 -8.10 -4.07 23.01
C LYS A 336 -6.71 -3.96 23.63
N TYR A 337 -5.85 -3.09 23.11
CA TYR A 337 -4.44 -2.93 23.51
C TYR A 337 -4.10 -1.45 23.77
N PRO A 338 -4.65 -0.82 24.83
CA PRO A 338 -4.59 0.64 25.02
C PRO A 338 -3.19 1.17 25.31
N ASN A 339 -2.28 0.33 25.81
CA ASN A 339 -0.93 0.72 26.18
C ASN A 339 0.12 0.51 25.07
N ASN A 340 -0.27 -0.03 23.92
CA ASN A 340 0.67 -0.34 22.84
C ASN A 340 1.22 0.93 22.19
N SER A 341 2.55 1.12 22.19
CA SER A 341 3.15 2.37 21.70
C SER A 341 3.00 2.54 20.19
N PHE A 342 3.13 1.46 19.42
CA PHE A 342 2.93 1.46 17.97
C PHE A 342 1.51 1.88 17.59
N LEU A 343 0.49 1.38 18.30
CA LEU A 343 -0.90 1.77 18.05
C LEU A 343 -1.12 3.26 18.35
N LYS A 344 -0.55 3.79 19.44
CA LYS A 344 -0.62 5.24 19.76
C LYS A 344 0.08 6.10 18.71
N ARG A 345 1.29 5.70 18.26
CA ARG A 345 2.02 6.42 17.20
C ARG A 345 1.27 6.42 15.88
N SER A 346 0.73 5.28 15.47
CA SER A 346 -0.03 5.15 14.21
C SER A 346 -1.36 5.91 14.27
N TYR A 347 -2.04 5.91 15.42
CA TYR A 347 -3.23 6.74 15.65
C TYR A 347 -2.92 8.23 15.48
N ALA A 348 -1.87 8.72 16.16
CA ALA A 348 -1.44 10.10 16.07
C ALA A 348 -1.04 10.47 14.63
N MET A 349 -0.31 9.57 13.96
CA MET A 349 0.10 9.76 12.56
C MET A 349 -1.09 9.87 11.62
N MET A 350 -2.13 9.04 11.76
CA MET A 350 -3.28 9.08 10.87
C MET A 350 -4.10 10.37 11.05
N TRP A 351 -4.20 10.91 12.27
CA TRP A 351 -4.76 12.24 12.50
C TRP A 351 -3.91 13.34 11.83
N TYR A 352 -2.60 13.33 12.06
CA TYR A 352 -1.66 14.28 11.48
C TYR A 352 -1.70 14.27 9.95
N ALA A 353 -1.51 13.09 9.36
CA ALA A 353 -1.41 12.92 7.92
C ALA A 353 -2.72 13.23 7.23
N ARG A 354 -3.87 12.96 7.86
CA ARG A 354 -5.17 13.38 7.32
C ARG A 354 -5.30 14.90 7.33
N ALA A 355 -4.89 15.59 8.39
CA ALA A 355 -4.89 17.05 8.45
C ALA A 355 -3.93 17.67 7.41
N ALA A 356 -2.73 17.11 7.25
CA ALA A 356 -1.79 17.53 6.22
C ALA A 356 -2.36 17.33 4.80
N GLU A 357 -2.93 16.16 4.52
CA GLU A 357 -3.45 15.80 3.19
C GLU A 357 -4.52 16.77 2.69
N ILE A 358 -5.49 17.12 3.54
CA ILE A 358 -6.59 18.00 3.16
C ILE A 358 -6.13 19.46 2.93
N ASN A 359 -4.95 19.83 3.44
CA ASN A 359 -4.38 21.16 3.28
C ASN A 359 -3.54 21.28 1.99
N THR A 360 -3.20 20.17 1.35
CA THR A 360 -2.48 20.16 0.07
C THR A 360 -3.35 20.66 -1.08
N GLU A 361 -2.73 21.23 -2.12
CA GLU A 361 -3.43 21.60 -3.37
C GLU A 361 -3.99 20.39 -4.12
N PHE A 362 -3.38 19.20 -3.93
CA PHE A 362 -3.83 17.94 -4.53
C PHE A 362 -5.10 17.39 -3.88
N GLY A 363 -5.44 17.86 -2.68
CA GLY A 363 -6.57 17.38 -1.90
C GLY A 363 -6.40 15.94 -1.39
N ALA A 364 -7.49 15.42 -0.82
CA ALA A 364 -7.54 14.07 -0.28
C ALA A 364 -7.48 13.00 -1.36
N ARG A 365 -6.61 11.99 -1.20
CA ARG A 365 -6.52 10.83 -2.10
C ARG A 365 -7.72 9.92 -1.96
N TYR A 366 -8.20 9.77 -0.72
CA TYR A 366 -9.38 8.99 -0.39
C TYR A 366 -10.52 9.93 0.01
N SER A 367 -11.69 9.69 -0.60
CA SER A 367 -12.89 10.46 -0.33
C SER A 367 -13.34 10.21 1.12
N SER A 368 -13.74 11.27 1.81
CA SER A 368 -14.46 11.17 3.08
C SER A 368 -15.97 11.08 2.88
N ASP A 369 -16.45 10.83 1.66
CA ASP A 369 -17.88 10.67 1.39
C ASP A 369 -18.42 9.41 2.08
N PHE A 370 -19.10 9.63 3.20
CA PHE A 370 -19.68 8.57 4.02
C PHE A 370 -20.67 7.69 3.25
N ARG A 371 -21.28 8.20 2.18
CA ARG A 371 -22.24 7.45 1.34
C ARG A 371 -21.58 6.35 0.51
N LEU A 372 -20.25 6.35 0.42
CA LEU A 372 -19.48 5.28 -0.22
C LEU A 372 -19.14 4.14 0.76
N THR A 373 -19.52 4.28 2.03
CA THR A 373 -19.31 3.31 3.10
C THR A 373 -20.64 2.83 3.65
N SER A 374 -20.62 1.80 4.50
CA SER A 374 -21.82 1.28 5.17
C SER A 374 -21.48 0.82 6.59
N GLY A 375 -22.50 0.56 7.40
CA GLY A 375 -22.31 0.12 8.78
C GLY A 375 -21.75 1.23 9.69
N GLU A 376 -21.09 0.85 10.77
CA GLU A 376 -20.57 1.83 11.75
C GLU A 376 -19.43 2.71 11.19
N LEU A 377 -18.76 2.25 10.13
CA LEU A 377 -17.77 3.03 9.39
C LEU A 377 -18.41 4.30 8.79
N GLU A 378 -19.68 4.26 8.40
CA GLU A 378 -20.43 5.41 7.88
C GLU A 378 -20.48 6.56 8.90
N ARG A 379 -20.75 6.26 10.18
CA ARG A 379 -20.78 7.29 11.25
C ARG A 379 -19.43 7.94 11.43
N PHE A 380 -18.37 7.17 11.26
CA PHE A 380 -17.01 7.67 11.36
C PHE A 380 -16.70 8.62 10.22
N TYR A 381 -16.93 8.18 8.98
CA TYR A 381 -16.70 9.00 7.80
C TYR A 381 -17.52 10.29 7.84
N PHE A 382 -18.78 10.21 8.30
CA PHE A 382 -19.63 11.38 8.45
C PHE A 382 -19.01 12.47 9.33
N MET A 383 -18.34 12.08 10.42
CA MET A 383 -17.66 13.02 11.31
C MET A 383 -16.59 13.83 10.57
N PHE A 384 -15.74 13.16 9.78
CA PHE A 384 -14.69 13.82 8.98
C PHE A 384 -15.28 14.61 7.80
N PHE A 385 -16.33 14.09 7.17
CA PHE A 385 -17.03 14.76 6.08
C PHE A 385 -17.64 16.11 6.50
N LYS A 386 -18.11 16.21 7.75
CA LYS A 386 -18.77 17.42 8.27
C LYS A 386 -17.82 18.43 8.89
N MET A 387 -16.61 18.04 9.26
CA MET A 387 -15.63 18.98 9.81
C MET A 387 -15.02 19.85 8.71
N SER A 388 -14.86 21.14 8.98
CA SER A 388 -14.04 22.01 8.12
C SER A 388 -12.56 21.64 8.25
N LYS A 389 -11.71 22.11 7.32
CA LYS A 389 -10.27 21.90 7.39
C LYS A 389 -9.68 22.39 8.72
N ALA A 390 -10.08 23.60 9.16
CA ALA A 390 -9.69 24.18 10.43
C ALA A 390 -10.08 23.31 11.64
N GLN A 391 -11.32 22.80 11.66
CA GLN A 391 -11.81 21.92 12.72
C GLN A 391 -11.06 20.59 12.74
N LEU A 392 -10.74 20.04 11.57
CA LEU A 392 -10.01 18.79 11.47
C LEU A 392 -8.57 18.93 11.98
N SER A 393 -7.86 19.99 11.58
CA SER A 393 -6.52 20.31 12.11
C SER A 393 -6.55 20.57 13.62
N THR A 394 -7.61 21.18 14.13
CA THR A 394 -7.82 21.37 15.58
C THR A 394 -7.97 20.03 16.32
N MET A 395 -8.80 19.13 15.79
CA MET A 395 -8.97 17.79 16.37
C MET A 395 -7.68 16.98 16.29
N ALA A 396 -6.93 17.07 15.19
CA ALA A 396 -5.63 16.41 15.06
C ALA A 396 -4.65 16.91 16.13
N VAL A 397 -4.49 18.23 16.31
CA VAL A 397 -3.65 18.80 17.36
C VAL A 397 -4.09 18.32 18.74
N ARG A 398 -5.39 18.40 19.05
CA ARG A 398 -5.94 17.93 20.32
C ARG A 398 -5.55 16.48 20.64
N GLU A 399 -5.78 15.59 19.69
CA GLU A 399 -5.56 14.16 19.85
C GLU A 399 -4.06 13.81 19.96
N ILE A 400 -3.21 14.42 19.14
CA ILE A 400 -1.77 14.19 19.12
C ILE A 400 -1.11 14.75 20.39
N TRP A 401 -1.51 15.95 20.83
CA TRP A 401 -0.98 16.56 22.04
C TRP A 401 -1.35 15.79 23.29
N ARG A 402 -2.62 15.33 23.41
CA ARG A 402 -3.05 14.47 24.52
C ARG A 402 -2.14 13.24 24.61
N LEU A 403 -1.94 12.53 23.49
CA LEU A 403 -1.07 11.35 23.45
C LEU A 403 0.40 11.68 23.74
N SER A 404 0.92 12.80 23.25
CA SER A 404 2.30 13.20 23.52
C SER A 404 2.53 13.54 25.00
N ILE A 405 1.56 14.20 25.66
CA ILE A 405 1.62 14.50 27.10
C ILE A 405 1.57 13.21 27.93
N GLU A 406 0.73 12.25 27.55
CA GLU A 406 0.66 10.93 28.19
C GLU A 406 1.93 10.09 27.98
N ASN A 407 2.68 10.33 26.89
CA ASN A 407 3.84 9.53 26.51
C ASN A 407 5.06 10.44 26.21
N PRO A 408 5.58 11.19 27.20
CA PRO A 408 6.57 12.26 26.97
C PRO A 408 7.95 11.76 26.54
N LYS A 409 8.23 10.46 26.73
CA LYS A 409 9.49 9.82 26.30
C LYS A 409 9.45 9.33 24.84
N ASP A 410 8.31 9.40 24.19
CA ASP A 410 8.15 8.94 22.81
C ASP A 410 8.58 10.05 21.84
N GLU A 411 9.83 9.95 21.35
CA GLU A 411 10.42 10.97 20.47
C GLU A 411 9.60 11.22 19.20
N PHE A 412 8.96 10.18 18.64
CA PHE A 412 8.15 10.31 17.44
C PHE A 412 6.90 11.16 17.72
N LEU A 413 6.17 10.88 18.81
CA LEU A 413 5.00 11.67 19.20
C LEU A 413 5.36 13.13 19.51
N VAL A 414 6.52 13.37 20.13
CA VAL A 414 7.00 14.74 20.42
C VAL A 414 7.30 15.51 19.13
N LYS A 415 7.98 14.89 18.15
CA LYS A 415 8.19 15.52 16.83
C LYS A 415 6.87 15.73 16.09
N LEU A 416 5.98 14.74 16.13
CA LEU A 416 4.70 14.79 15.42
C LEU A 416 3.77 15.89 15.97
N ARG A 417 3.73 16.11 17.29
CA ARG A 417 2.91 17.20 17.86
C ARG A 417 3.35 18.57 17.36
N GLN A 418 4.65 18.79 17.20
CA GLN A 418 5.20 20.03 16.66
C GLN A 418 4.80 20.22 15.19
N LYS A 419 4.94 19.16 14.38
CA LYS A 419 4.50 19.20 12.97
C LYS A 419 3.00 19.40 12.82
N SER A 420 2.19 18.83 13.71
CA SER A 420 0.72 19.00 13.68
C SER A 420 0.29 20.46 13.87
N LEU A 421 1.06 21.25 14.64
CA LEU A 421 0.78 22.66 14.83
C LEU A 421 0.96 23.48 13.55
N LEU A 422 1.87 23.06 12.67
CA LEU A 422 2.08 23.71 11.38
C LEU A 422 0.85 23.57 10.47
N GLU A 423 0.07 22.49 10.60
CA GLU A 423 -1.21 22.34 9.90
C GLU A 423 -2.35 23.11 10.56
N PHE A 424 -2.29 23.25 11.88
CA PHE A 424 -3.28 23.98 12.66
C PHE A 424 -3.25 25.48 12.37
N VAL A 425 -2.07 26.11 12.39
CA VAL A 425 -1.93 27.56 12.24
C VAL A 425 -2.16 28.09 10.81
N ARG A 426 -2.32 27.22 9.80
CA ARG A 426 -2.67 27.61 8.41
C ARG A 426 -4.05 28.25 8.30
N HIS A 427 -4.90 28.03 9.30
CA HIS A 427 -6.29 28.45 9.27
C HIS A 427 -6.51 29.68 10.16
N PRO A 428 -7.02 30.80 9.64
CA PRO A 428 -7.35 31.97 10.45
C PRO A 428 -8.31 31.67 11.61
N GLU A 429 -9.21 30.70 11.43
CA GLU A 429 -10.14 30.24 12.46
C GLU A 429 -9.44 29.62 13.67
N ASN A 430 -8.22 29.12 13.48
CA ASN A 430 -7.40 28.47 14.51
C ASN A 430 -6.50 29.46 15.27
N ASN A 431 -6.79 30.77 15.23
CA ASN A 431 -6.20 31.73 16.16
C ASN A 431 -6.56 31.37 17.61
N LEU A 432 -5.57 31.37 18.52
CA LEU A 432 -5.77 31.06 19.94
C LEU A 432 -6.85 31.93 20.60
N GLU A 433 -7.04 33.18 20.16
CA GLU A 433 -8.08 34.09 20.65
C GLU A 433 -9.52 33.61 20.35
N ASN A 434 -9.69 32.75 19.34
CA ASN A 434 -10.99 32.18 19.00
C ASN A 434 -11.39 31.02 19.93
N PHE A 435 -10.47 30.55 20.78
CA PHE A 435 -10.71 29.44 21.70
C PHE A 435 -10.97 29.93 23.13
N LYS A 436 -11.82 29.21 23.85
CA LYS A 436 -12.20 29.51 25.24
C LYS A 436 -11.24 28.80 26.20
N THR A 437 -10.72 29.56 27.17
CA THR A 437 -9.94 29.02 28.29
C THR A 437 -10.84 28.28 29.29
N ILE A 438 -10.25 27.42 30.12
CA ILE A 438 -10.98 26.73 31.20
C ILE A 438 -11.65 27.74 32.14
N GLU A 439 -10.93 28.78 32.56
CA GLU A 439 -11.47 29.85 33.42
C GLU A 439 -12.71 30.51 32.79
N HIS A 440 -12.68 30.79 31.49
CA HIS A 440 -13.81 31.39 30.78
C HIS A 440 -15.02 30.45 30.77
N ILE A 441 -14.82 29.16 30.50
CA ILE A 441 -15.88 28.14 30.47
C ILE A 441 -16.50 27.97 31.86
N GLU A 442 -15.68 27.89 32.90
CA GLU A 442 -16.14 27.75 34.28
C GLU A 442 -16.92 28.98 34.75
N ARG A 443 -16.48 30.18 34.39
CA ARG A 443 -17.23 31.43 34.66
C ARG A 443 -18.60 31.42 33.99
N LEU A 444 -18.69 31.07 32.71
CA LEU A 444 -19.97 30.97 32.01
C LEU A 444 -20.90 29.92 32.63
N THR A 445 -20.34 28.81 33.10
CA THR A 445 -21.06 27.74 33.79
C THR A 445 -21.63 28.22 35.12
N LYS A 446 -20.82 28.92 35.94
CA LYS A 446 -21.25 29.55 37.20
C LYS A 446 -22.35 30.58 36.98
N GLU A 447 -22.25 31.36 35.91
CA GLU A 447 -23.25 32.36 35.51
C GLU A 447 -24.52 31.76 34.87
N ARG A 448 -24.63 30.42 34.76
CA ARG A 448 -25.74 29.70 34.10
C ARG A 448 -26.02 30.18 32.67
N LYS A 449 -25.01 30.72 31.98
CA LYS A 449 -25.15 31.18 30.59
C LYS A 449 -25.17 29.99 29.65
N LYS A 450 -26.07 30.01 28.66
CA LYS A 450 -26.18 28.96 27.64
C LYS A 450 -24.91 28.93 26.79
N GLN A 451 -24.16 27.85 26.87
CA GLN A 451 -22.97 27.64 26.05
C GLN A 451 -23.36 27.09 24.68
N ARG A 452 -22.80 27.67 23.61
CA ARG A 452 -22.87 27.08 22.29
C ARG A 452 -21.93 25.88 22.24
N ILE A 453 -22.46 24.72 21.85
CA ILE A 453 -21.67 23.51 21.61
C ILE A 453 -21.03 23.67 20.22
N ASP A 454 -19.76 24.07 20.22
CA ASP A 454 -18.93 24.29 19.04
C ASP A 454 -17.46 23.92 19.33
N PHE A 455 -16.59 24.10 18.34
CA PHE A 455 -15.17 23.75 18.45
C PHE A 455 -14.34 24.76 19.26
N SER A 456 -14.90 25.90 19.71
CA SER A 456 -14.14 26.92 20.44
C SER A 456 -13.60 26.42 21.78
N SER A 457 -14.16 25.35 22.34
CA SER A 457 -13.68 24.74 23.61
C SER A 457 -12.81 23.50 23.40
N SER A 458 -12.56 23.10 22.14
CA SER A 458 -11.90 21.84 21.80
C SER A 458 -10.46 21.72 22.29
N ILE A 459 -9.74 22.82 22.49
CA ILE A 459 -8.36 22.83 23.01
C ILE A 459 -8.26 23.50 24.38
N ALA A 460 -9.36 23.70 25.09
CA ALA A 460 -9.38 24.42 26.38
C ALA A 460 -8.35 23.86 27.38
N VAL A 461 -8.24 22.53 27.47
CA VAL A 461 -7.26 21.83 28.33
C VAL A 461 -5.81 22.12 27.91
N LEU A 462 -5.56 22.30 26.61
CA LEU A 462 -4.21 22.57 26.11
C LEU A 462 -3.80 24.04 26.31
N LEU A 463 -4.76 24.97 26.34
CA LEU A 463 -4.47 26.40 26.58
C LEU A 463 -3.87 26.65 27.97
N ASP A 464 -4.15 25.80 28.96
CA ASP A 464 -3.56 25.89 30.29
C ASP A 464 -2.11 25.38 30.34
N ASN A 465 -1.59 24.82 29.24
CA ASN A 465 -0.21 24.34 29.12
C ASN A 465 0.70 25.40 28.48
N PRO A 466 1.66 26.01 29.20
CA PRO A 466 2.56 27.02 28.64
C PRO A 466 3.40 26.52 27.47
N ASN A 467 3.77 25.23 27.47
CA ASN A 467 4.53 24.65 26.36
C ASN A 467 3.70 24.61 25.07
N PHE A 468 2.39 24.37 25.18
CA PHE A 468 1.49 24.41 24.03
C PHE A 468 1.46 25.81 23.41
N ILE A 469 1.25 26.84 24.21
CA ILE A 469 1.23 28.23 23.73
C ILE A 469 2.56 28.61 23.07
N ASN A 470 3.69 28.25 23.68
CA ASN A 470 5.01 28.53 23.15
C ASN A 470 5.26 27.83 21.81
N GLU A 471 4.88 26.55 21.68
CA GLU A 471 5.03 25.79 20.44
C GLU A 471 4.07 26.30 19.34
N VAL A 472 2.85 26.74 19.67
CA VAL A 472 1.94 27.37 18.70
C VAL A 472 2.52 28.69 18.17
N ASN A 473 3.08 29.52 19.05
CA ASN A 473 3.74 30.76 18.64
C ASN A 473 4.99 30.51 17.79
N ALA A 474 5.71 29.41 18.04
CA ALA A 474 6.80 28.98 17.18
C ALA A 474 6.30 28.51 15.81
N ALA A 475 5.19 27.77 15.77
CA ALA A 475 4.56 27.32 14.53
C ALA A 475 4.13 28.49 13.65
N TYR A 476 3.53 29.56 14.20
CA TYR A 476 3.19 30.76 13.44
C TYR A 476 4.40 31.37 12.71
N ARG A 477 5.56 31.41 13.36
CA ARG A 477 6.80 31.93 12.75
C ARG A 477 7.35 31.00 11.66
N GLN A 478 7.17 29.69 11.80
CA GLN A 478 7.67 28.71 10.84
C GLN A 478 6.81 28.61 9.58
N THR A 479 5.50 28.78 9.71
CA THR A 479 4.55 28.59 8.60
C THR A 479 4.76 29.58 7.46
N GLU A 480 5.13 30.83 7.73
CA GLU A 480 5.40 31.81 6.66
C GLU A 480 6.54 31.37 5.74
N LEU A 481 7.64 30.87 6.30
CA LEU A 481 8.77 30.34 5.53
C LEU A 481 8.39 29.06 4.79
N ARG A 482 7.66 28.16 5.46
CA ARG A 482 7.19 26.90 4.88
C ARG A 482 6.28 27.14 3.69
N ASP A 483 5.30 28.02 3.82
CA ASP A 483 4.31 28.29 2.77
C ASP A 483 4.98 28.92 1.54
N LYS A 484 5.96 29.82 1.75
CA LYS A 484 6.80 30.34 0.68
C LYS A 484 7.60 29.23 -0.04
N ASN A 485 8.21 28.31 0.72
CA ASN A 485 8.95 27.19 0.13
C ASN A 485 8.02 26.23 -0.63
N ASN A 486 6.81 25.99 -0.12
CA ASN A 486 5.80 25.16 -0.77
C ASN A 486 5.29 25.81 -2.06
N GLU A 487 5.07 27.12 -2.07
CA GLU A 487 4.69 27.86 -3.28
C GLU A 487 5.75 27.72 -4.37
N ILE A 488 7.04 27.95 -4.02
CA ILE A 488 8.16 27.70 -4.93
C ILE A 488 8.13 26.25 -5.41
N PHE A 489 7.83 25.32 -4.52
CA PHE A 489 7.87 23.90 -4.81
C PHE A 489 6.77 23.42 -5.77
N LEU A 490 5.57 23.99 -5.66
CA LEU A 490 4.43 23.67 -6.51
C LEU A 490 4.59 24.21 -7.93
N TYR A 491 5.18 25.41 -8.08
CA TYR A 491 5.28 26.09 -9.38
C TYR A 491 6.62 25.89 -10.10
N SER A 492 7.62 25.27 -9.48
CA SER A 492 8.92 25.01 -10.09
C SER A 492 9.07 23.58 -10.61
N GLU A 493 9.43 23.43 -11.89
CA GLU A 493 9.78 22.11 -12.47
C GLU A 493 11.06 21.54 -11.86
N ASN A 494 12.00 22.42 -11.49
CA ASN A 494 13.30 22.07 -10.94
C ASN A 494 13.57 22.85 -9.65
N ILE A 495 13.96 22.15 -8.60
CA ILE A 495 14.21 22.70 -7.27
C ILE A 495 15.49 22.06 -6.75
N VAL A 496 16.38 22.90 -6.24
CA VAL A 496 17.60 22.47 -5.56
C VAL A 496 17.64 23.21 -4.22
N ASP A 497 17.68 22.46 -3.13
CA ASP A 497 17.97 23.02 -1.81
C ASP A 497 19.49 23.02 -1.59
N SER A 498 20.06 24.21 -1.40
CA SER A 498 21.48 24.39 -1.12
C SER A 498 21.85 23.98 0.31
N ASN A 499 20.88 23.87 1.23
CA ASN A 499 21.10 23.52 2.63
C ASN A 499 20.94 22.02 2.94
N LYS A 500 21.15 21.15 1.95
CA LYS A 500 21.10 19.69 2.13
C LYS A 500 22.17 19.18 3.10
N SER A 501 21.85 18.12 3.83
CA SER A 501 22.80 17.46 4.72
C SER A 501 23.97 16.86 3.94
N GLU A 502 25.19 17.02 4.46
CA GLU A 502 26.36 16.33 3.93
C GLU A 502 26.25 14.81 4.17
N GLY A 503 26.81 14.04 3.25
CA GLY A 503 26.87 12.58 3.36
C GLY A 503 26.62 11.90 2.03
N LYS A 504 26.44 10.57 2.12
CA LYS A 504 26.17 9.70 0.99
C LYS A 504 24.78 9.98 0.41
N LEU A 505 24.65 9.97 -0.92
CA LEU A 505 23.38 9.95 -1.63
C LEU A 505 22.97 8.50 -1.88
N LEU A 506 21.79 8.12 -1.36
CA LEU A 506 21.23 6.79 -1.54
C LEU A 506 20.05 6.84 -2.52
N LEU A 507 20.15 6.19 -3.67
CA LEU A 507 19.07 6.14 -4.66
C LEU A 507 18.42 4.76 -4.73
N ALA A 508 17.10 4.73 -4.87
CA ALA A 508 16.42 3.51 -5.26
C ALA A 508 16.89 3.06 -6.63
N LYS A 509 16.89 1.74 -6.89
CA LYS A 509 17.08 1.22 -8.25
C LYS A 509 16.15 1.99 -9.21
N PRO A 510 16.70 2.57 -10.30
CA PRO A 510 15.94 3.42 -11.20
C PRO A 510 14.71 2.72 -11.75
N LEU A 511 13.59 3.45 -11.82
CA LEU A 511 12.35 2.98 -12.42
C LEU A 511 12.38 3.34 -13.91
N TYR A 512 12.53 2.36 -14.79
CA TYR A 512 12.52 2.59 -16.24
C TYR A 512 11.36 1.86 -16.91
N SER A 513 10.52 2.59 -17.64
CA SER A 513 9.40 2.01 -18.36
C SER A 513 9.23 2.65 -19.73
N LYS A 514 9.69 1.95 -20.78
CA LYS A 514 9.40 2.31 -22.17
C LYS A 514 8.33 1.37 -22.72
N GLN A 515 7.14 1.91 -22.95
CA GLN A 515 5.98 1.17 -23.43
C GLN A 515 5.58 1.66 -24.81
N ASP A 516 5.70 0.79 -25.81
CA ASP A 516 5.07 1.00 -27.11
C ASP A 516 3.82 0.13 -27.15
N LEU A 517 2.64 0.73 -26.96
CA LEU A 517 1.35 0.03 -26.92
C LEU A 517 1.00 -0.63 -28.26
N ARG A 518 1.72 -0.27 -29.33
CA ARG A 518 1.61 -0.88 -30.66
C ARG A 518 2.38 -2.20 -30.75
N LYS A 519 3.34 -2.45 -29.85
CA LYS A 519 4.20 -3.65 -29.81
C LYS A 519 3.72 -4.64 -28.74
N ASN A 520 4.19 -5.88 -28.83
CA ASN A 520 3.93 -6.91 -27.82
C ASN A 520 4.64 -6.56 -26.49
N VAL A 521 3.98 -6.89 -25.37
CA VAL A 521 4.40 -6.62 -23.99
C VAL A 521 5.78 -7.19 -23.71
N LYS A 522 6.08 -8.41 -24.15
CA LYS A 522 7.41 -9.04 -23.93
C LYS A 522 8.57 -8.15 -24.37
N LYS A 523 8.45 -7.51 -25.53
CA LYS A 523 9.54 -6.69 -26.10
C LYS A 523 9.80 -5.44 -25.26
N ASN A 524 8.75 -4.87 -24.66
CA ASN A 524 8.84 -3.71 -23.78
C ASN A 524 9.49 -4.11 -22.45
N VAL A 525 8.99 -5.17 -21.81
CA VAL A 525 9.39 -5.61 -20.46
C VAL A 525 10.87 -5.98 -20.36
N ILE A 526 11.39 -6.83 -21.26
CA ILE A 526 12.80 -7.28 -21.19
C ILE A 526 13.77 -6.11 -21.43
N SER A 527 13.40 -5.20 -22.34
CA SER A 527 14.25 -4.04 -22.65
C SER A 527 14.38 -3.09 -21.45
N ASN A 528 13.36 -3.03 -20.60
CA ASN A 528 13.32 -2.12 -19.46
C ASN A 528 14.30 -2.53 -18.36
N GLU A 529 14.34 -3.80 -17.97
CA GLU A 529 15.27 -4.28 -16.91
C GLU A 529 16.75 -4.05 -17.29
N SER A 530 17.11 -4.31 -18.54
CA SER A 530 18.47 -4.04 -19.04
C SER A 530 18.80 -2.54 -18.96
N LYS A 531 17.83 -1.68 -19.26
CA LYS A 531 17.96 -0.23 -19.18
C LYS A 531 18.13 0.30 -17.76
N GLU A 532 17.40 -0.25 -16.78
CA GLU A 532 17.58 0.10 -15.36
C GLU A 532 19.03 -0.12 -14.92
N ASN A 533 19.61 -1.27 -15.28
CA ASN A 533 21.00 -1.60 -14.93
C ASN A 533 22.02 -0.70 -15.66
N GLN A 534 21.72 -0.27 -16.91
CA GLN A 534 22.54 0.70 -17.63
C GLN A 534 22.52 2.09 -16.96
N ILE A 535 21.35 2.54 -16.50
CA ILE A 535 21.18 3.81 -15.79
C ILE A 535 22.00 3.82 -14.50
N VAL A 536 22.00 2.74 -13.73
CA VAL A 536 22.84 2.62 -12.52
C VAL A 536 24.32 2.81 -12.85
N LYS A 537 24.83 2.12 -13.89
CA LYS A 537 26.24 2.24 -14.31
C LYS A 537 26.58 3.66 -14.76
N LEU A 538 25.65 4.30 -15.48
CA LEU A 538 25.82 5.62 -16.03
C LEU A 538 25.78 6.71 -14.94
N ALA A 539 24.86 6.61 -13.98
CA ALA A 539 24.80 7.48 -12.81
C ALA A 539 26.11 7.41 -11.99
N LYS A 540 26.58 6.19 -11.68
CA LYS A 540 27.88 5.98 -10.99
C LYS A 540 29.07 6.53 -11.75
N LYS A 541 29.01 6.54 -13.10
CA LYS A 541 30.08 7.12 -13.92
C LYS A 541 30.13 8.64 -13.75
N PHE A 542 28.99 9.32 -13.81
CA PHE A 542 28.94 10.78 -13.69
C PHE A 542 29.35 11.26 -12.31
N THR A 543 29.00 10.54 -11.25
CA THR A 543 29.36 10.94 -9.88
C THR A 543 30.82 10.70 -9.53
N LYS A 544 31.53 9.85 -10.28
CA LYS A 544 32.94 9.53 -10.01
C LYS A 544 33.87 10.71 -10.26
N GLU A 545 33.53 11.57 -11.22
CA GLU A 545 34.32 12.75 -11.58
C GLU A 545 34.10 13.91 -10.59
N ASP A 546 32.99 13.88 -9.85
CA ASP A 546 32.48 14.97 -9.01
C ASP A 546 32.59 14.71 -7.49
N ASP A 547 33.31 13.66 -7.09
CA ASP A 547 33.50 13.18 -5.69
C ASP A 547 32.18 12.94 -4.91
N MET A 548 31.08 12.69 -5.61
CA MET A 548 29.79 12.39 -4.99
C MET A 548 29.72 10.91 -4.61
N ASN A 549 29.53 10.65 -3.31
CA ASN A 549 29.32 9.30 -2.79
C ASN A 549 27.89 8.82 -3.07
N LEU A 550 27.68 8.23 -4.25
CA LEU A 550 26.39 7.71 -4.72
C LEU A 550 26.32 6.17 -4.61
N GLU A 551 25.29 5.68 -3.94
CA GLU A 551 24.95 4.25 -3.93
C GLU A 551 23.49 4.00 -4.29
N PHE A 552 23.24 2.76 -4.74
CA PHE A 552 21.91 2.29 -5.12
C PHE A 552 21.49 1.13 -4.24
N PHE A 553 20.23 1.15 -3.77
CA PHE A 553 19.61 0.01 -3.09
C PHE A 553 18.57 -0.68 -3.97
N GLY A 554 18.19 -1.90 -3.60
CA GLY A 554 17.19 -2.70 -4.30
C GLY A 554 17.68 -3.41 -5.55
N ASN A 555 19.01 -3.56 -5.72
CA ASN A 555 19.58 -4.38 -6.78
C ASN A 555 19.64 -5.87 -6.38
N MET A 556 18.49 -6.55 -6.45
CA MET A 556 18.35 -7.95 -5.98
C MET A 556 19.21 -8.98 -6.74
N THR A 557 19.69 -8.65 -7.94
CA THR A 557 20.53 -9.54 -8.76
C THR A 557 21.99 -9.58 -8.29
N ASP A 558 22.37 -8.76 -7.31
CA ASP A 558 23.72 -8.81 -6.75
C ASP A 558 23.95 -10.14 -6.01
N SER A 559 25.12 -10.73 -6.22
CA SER A 559 25.56 -11.95 -5.53
C SER A 559 25.50 -11.79 -4.01
N LEU A 560 25.88 -10.62 -3.49
CA LEU A 560 25.88 -10.29 -2.05
C LEU A 560 24.51 -9.84 -1.53
N PHE A 561 23.48 -9.80 -2.37
CA PHE A 561 22.14 -9.40 -1.92
C PHE A 561 21.50 -10.51 -1.08
N GLU A 562 21.24 -10.19 0.18
CA GLU A 562 20.67 -11.09 1.18
C GLU A 562 19.32 -10.59 1.71
N THR A 563 18.69 -11.39 2.57
CA THR A 563 17.42 -11.08 3.21
C THR A 563 17.46 -9.80 4.05
N SER A 564 18.60 -9.49 4.69
CA SER A 564 18.80 -8.22 5.40
C SER A 564 18.64 -7.02 4.45
N ASN A 565 19.27 -7.06 3.27
CA ASN A 565 19.17 -5.99 2.28
C ASN A 565 17.73 -5.82 1.77
N TYR A 566 16.99 -6.93 1.58
CA TYR A 566 15.59 -6.88 1.17
C TYR A 566 14.70 -6.20 2.23
N ASN A 567 14.92 -6.51 3.51
CA ASN A 567 14.19 -5.89 4.61
C ASN A 567 14.51 -4.39 4.73
N GLN A 568 15.77 -3.99 4.60
CA GLN A 568 16.18 -2.58 4.59
C GLN A 568 15.57 -1.83 3.39
N MET A 569 15.60 -2.44 2.19
CA MET A 569 14.94 -1.92 0.99
C MET A 569 13.45 -1.67 1.23
N ALA A 570 12.75 -2.59 1.90
CA ALA A 570 11.33 -2.43 2.21
C ALA A 570 11.04 -1.29 3.20
N ILE A 571 11.96 -0.93 4.11
CA ILE A 571 11.84 0.26 4.97
C ILE A 571 11.98 1.52 4.12
N LEU A 572 13.01 1.56 3.28
CA LEU A 572 13.30 2.70 2.42
C LEU A 572 12.17 3.00 1.42
N TYR A 573 11.56 1.95 0.85
CA TYR A 573 10.43 2.13 -0.05
C TYR A 573 9.16 2.62 0.63
N ASP A 574 8.88 2.23 1.87
CA ASP A 574 7.75 2.78 2.62
C ASP A 574 7.99 4.26 2.94
N TYR A 575 9.20 4.61 3.41
CA TYR A 575 9.61 6.00 3.65
C TYR A 575 9.50 6.88 2.40
N LEU A 576 10.02 6.42 1.26
CA LEU A 576 9.93 7.16 0.00
C LEU A 576 8.47 7.30 -0.48
N GLN A 577 7.66 6.24 -0.36
CA GLN A 577 6.25 6.29 -0.74
C GLN A 577 5.46 7.32 0.07
N GLU A 578 5.72 7.44 1.38
CA GLU A 578 5.09 8.47 2.22
C GLU A 578 5.48 9.88 1.79
N ASN A 579 6.78 10.14 1.57
CA ASN A 579 7.26 11.46 1.14
C ASN A 579 6.76 11.85 -0.25
N ILE A 580 6.72 10.91 -1.20
CA ILE A 580 6.12 11.17 -2.53
C ILE A 580 4.65 11.58 -2.40
N LYS A 581 3.96 11.06 -1.37
CA LYS A 581 2.56 11.38 -1.14
C LYS A 581 2.32 12.72 -0.47
N HIS A 582 3.28 13.15 0.33
CA HIS A 582 3.30 14.44 1.01
C HIS A 582 4.57 15.18 0.63
N PRO A 583 4.65 15.68 -0.62
CA PRO A 583 5.89 16.24 -1.14
C PRO A 583 6.15 17.66 -0.62
N GLU A 584 5.23 18.24 0.17
CA GLU A 584 5.37 19.55 0.82
C GLU A 584 6.49 19.54 1.88
N TYR A 585 7.04 20.72 2.15
CA TYR A 585 8.00 20.93 3.23
C TYR A 585 7.37 20.68 4.59
N ASP A 586 8.20 20.25 5.53
CA ASP A 586 7.91 19.97 6.93
C ASP A 586 6.96 18.80 7.20
N PHE A 587 6.74 17.90 6.24
CA PHE A 587 6.07 16.63 6.50
C PHE A 587 6.96 15.67 7.31
N LEU A 588 6.38 14.99 8.32
CA LEU A 588 7.08 13.93 9.07
C LEU A 588 6.52 12.55 8.67
N PRO A 589 7.29 11.74 7.89
CA PRO A 589 6.89 10.39 7.52
C PRO A 589 6.85 9.46 8.73
N PHE A 590 5.88 8.56 8.79
CA PHE A 590 5.77 7.55 9.85
C PHE A 590 6.96 6.60 9.84
N ASN A 591 7.37 6.12 8.66
CA ASN A 591 8.48 5.19 8.53
C ASN A 591 9.86 5.83 8.75
N SER A 592 9.94 7.14 9.04
CA SER A 592 11.17 7.77 9.53
C SER A 592 11.67 7.13 10.84
N GLN A 593 10.76 6.66 11.69
CA GLN A 593 11.10 6.00 12.95
C GLN A 593 11.79 4.63 12.77
N ASN A 594 11.72 4.07 11.56
CA ASN A 594 12.32 2.77 11.23
C ASN A 594 13.69 2.92 10.55
N LEU A 595 14.14 4.14 10.24
CA LEU A 595 15.39 4.36 9.50
C LEU A 595 16.63 3.94 10.30
N ASN A 596 16.57 4.01 11.63
CA ASN A 596 17.64 3.54 12.52
C ASN A 596 17.91 2.02 12.45
N GLN A 597 17.01 1.24 11.82
CA GLN A 597 17.20 -0.19 11.58
C GLN A 597 18.03 -0.48 10.32
N ILE A 598 18.40 0.56 9.56
CA ILE A 598 19.17 0.44 8.32
C ILE A 598 20.65 0.56 8.65
N GLU A 599 21.42 -0.40 8.15
CA GLU A 599 22.85 -0.44 8.41
C GLU A 599 23.57 0.70 7.69
N GLY A 600 24.41 1.44 8.41
CA GLY A 600 25.15 2.58 7.87
C GLY A 600 24.31 3.82 7.54
N ILE A 601 23.05 3.90 8.01
CA ILE A 601 22.16 5.03 7.76
C ILE A 601 22.74 6.37 8.23
N ASP A 602 23.55 6.37 9.29
CA ASP A 602 24.20 7.58 9.84
C ASP A 602 25.15 8.26 8.85
N SER A 603 25.63 7.52 7.84
CA SER A 603 26.48 8.05 6.77
C SER A 603 25.69 8.63 5.58
N VAL A 604 24.37 8.46 5.57
CA VAL A 604 23.49 8.86 4.47
C VAL A 604 22.92 10.25 4.76
N GLY A 605 23.22 11.21 3.89
CA GLY A 605 22.67 12.57 4.00
C GLY A 605 21.33 12.73 3.29
N SER A 606 21.15 12.04 2.16
CA SER A 606 19.95 12.18 1.33
C SER A 606 19.56 10.88 0.66
N ILE A 607 18.25 10.74 0.41
CA ILE A 607 17.67 9.58 -0.25
C ILE A 607 16.72 9.98 -1.36
N GLY A 608 16.69 9.24 -2.47
CA GLY A 608 15.81 9.57 -3.57
C GLY A 608 15.59 8.44 -4.57
N PHE A 609 15.03 8.81 -5.72
CA PHE A 609 14.84 7.91 -6.85
C PHE A 609 14.89 8.65 -8.18
N ILE A 610 15.22 7.91 -9.23
CA ILE A 610 15.16 8.35 -10.62
C ILE A 610 14.11 7.50 -11.32
N SER A 611 13.17 8.15 -11.99
CA SER A 611 12.12 7.52 -12.80
C SER A 611 12.15 8.07 -14.22
N MET A 612 12.11 7.17 -15.20
CA MET A 612 12.02 7.49 -16.61
C MET A 612 10.92 6.66 -17.26
N GLN A 613 9.91 7.32 -17.79
CA GLN A 613 8.76 6.68 -18.40
C GLN A 613 8.57 7.21 -19.81
N SER A 614 8.23 6.34 -20.74
CA SER A 614 7.91 6.72 -22.12
C SER A 614 6.77 5.86 -22.62
N ILE A 615 5.74 6.49 -23.17
CA ILE A 615 4.59 5.82 -23.75
C ILE A 615 4.42 6.23 -25.21
N ALA A 616 4.19 5.25 -26.08
CA ALA A 616 3.92 5.45 -27.50
C ALA A 616 2.62 4.75 -27.90
N PHE A 617 1.72 5.48 -28.57
CA PHE A 617 0.41 4.98 -29.00
C PHE A 617 -0.02 5.60 -30.34
N ASN A 618 -1.02 4.98 -30.96
CA ASN A 618 -1.60 5.47 -32.22
C ASN A 618 -2.49 6.69 -31.95
N LYS A 619 -2.43 7.70 -32.82
CA LYS A 619 -3.37 8.81 -32.78
C LYS A 619 -4.77 8.30 -33.15
N ARG A 620 -5.81 8.81 -32.47
CA ARG A 620 -7.20 8.56 -32.86
C ARG A 620 -7.40 9.04 -34.30
N PHE A 621 -8.07 8.23 -35.11
CA PHE A 621 -8.37 8.57 -36.49
C PHE A 621 -9.26 9.81 -36.58
N SER A 622 -8.93 10.75 -37.47
CA SER A 622 -9.71 11.96 -37.69
C SER A 622 -10.35 11.94 -39.08
N GLY A 623 -11.61 11.48 -39.17
CA GLY A 623 -12.34 11.43 -40.45
C GLY A 623 -12.46 12.81 -41.11
N ALA A 624 -12.74 13.85 -40.33
CA ALA A 624 -12.75 15.23 -40.82
C ALA A 624 -11.36 15.66 -41.31
N GLY A 625 -10.30 15.35 -40.58
CA GLY A 625 -8.92 15.65 -40.98
C GLY A 625 -8.54 14.97 -42.31
N ALA A 626 -8.94 13.71 -42.49
CA ALA A 626 -8.76 13.00 -43.74
C ALA A 626 -9.47 13.70 -44.90
N VAL A 627 -10.74 14.06 -44.73
CA VAL A 627 -11.54 14.75 -45.77
C VAL A 627 -11.00 16.14 -46.09
N PHE A 628 -10.64 16.96 -45.11
CA PHE A 628 -10.07 18.28 -45.37
C PHE A 628 -8.69 18.19 -46.02
N SER A 629 -7.91 17.16 -45.70
CA SER A 629 -6.57 16.97 -46.24
C SER A 629 -6.57 16.69 -47.75
N THR A 630 -7.63 16.09 -48.31
CA THR A 630 -7.73 15.82 -49.76
C THR A 630 -7.99 17.08 -50.58
N MET A 631 -8.37 18.20 -49.95
CA MET A 631 -8.56 19.49 -50.63
C MET A 631 -7.24 20.13 -51.10
N SER A 632 -6.08 19.55 -50.73
CA SER A 632 -4.75 19.99 -51.16
C SER A 632 -3.88 18.79 -51.53
N VAL A 633 -3.10 18.93 -52.61
CA VAL A 633 -2.13 17.91 -53.08
C VAL A 633 -1.09 17.58 -51.98
N PHE A 634 -0.76 18.54 -51.12
CA PHE A 634 0.16 18.35 -49.99
C PHE A 634 -0.56 18.02 -48.67
N GLY A 635 -1.87 18.28 -48.59
CA GLY A 635 -2.67 18.05 -47.40
C GLY A 635 -2.74 16.57 -47.07
N PHE A 636 -3.13 15.73 -48.04
CA PHE A 636 -3.33 14.30 -47.81
C PHE A 636 -2.03 13.56 -47.43
N PRO A 637 -0.89 13.75 -48.11
CA PRO A 637 0.39 13.18 -47.66
C PRO A 637 0.78 13.65 -46.24
N SER A 638 0.55 14.91 -45.91
CA SER A 638 0.85 15.46 -44.58
C SER A 638 -0.05 14.88 -43.49
N TYR A 639 -1.34 14.74 -43.78
CA TYR A 639 -2.30 14.07 -42.89
C TYR A 639 -1.95 12.60 -42.72
N LEU A 640 -1.63 11.88 -43.81
CA LEU A 640 -1.25 10.47 -43.74
C LEU A 640 0.01 10.27 -42.91
N ARG A 641 1.04 11.11 -43.12
CA ARG A 641 2.24 11.12 -42.28
C ARG A 641 1.89 11.39 -40.81
N TRP A 642 1.09 12.42 -40.55
CA TRP A 642 0.64 12.74 -39.20
C TRP A 642 -0.14 11.57 -38.54
N GLN A 643 -1.01 10.90 -39.29
CA GLN A 643 -1.83 9.78 -38.82
C GLN A 643 -1.01 8.52 -38.55
N LEU A 644 0.04 8.28 -39.35
CA LEU A 644 0.95 7.14 -39.20
C LEU A 644 2.05 7.37 -38.15
N GLU A 645 2.43 8.61 -37.90
CA GLU A 645 3.38 8.96 -36.84
C GLU A 645 2.75 8.75 -35.46
N PRO A 646 3.36 7.91 -34.59
CA PRO A 646 2.83 7.68 -33.25
C PRO A 646 2.91 8.95 -32.40
N LYS A 647 1.94 9.11 -31.50
CA LYS A 647 2.07 10.07 -30.41
C LYS A 647 2.96 9.46 -29.34
N GLN A 648 3.90 10.24 -28.83
CA GLN A 648 4.87 9.77 -27.84
C GLN A 648 5.05 10.82 -26.74
N TYR A 649 5.09 10.34 -25.51
CA TYR A 649 5.37 11.16 -24.35
C TYR A 649 6.43 10.49 -23.50
N SER A 650 7.44 11.25 -23.14
CA SER A 650 8.42 10.84 -22.14
C SER A 650 8.35 11.76 -20.94
N PHE A 651 8.38 11.16 -19.77
CA PHE A 651 8.38 11.82 -18.48
C PHE A 651 9.58 11.33 -17.68
N LEU A 652 10.44 12.27 -17.29
CA LEU A 652 11.60 12.02 -16.46
C LEU A 652 11.42 12.76 -15.15
N PHE A 653 11.64 12.05 -14.06
CA PHE A 653 11.38 12.54 -12.71
C PHE A 653 12.49 12.06 -11.78
N THR A 654 13.19 12.99 -11.15
CA THR A 654 14.12 12.69 -10.05
C THR A 654 13.68 13.46 -8.83
N GLN A 655 13.59 12.77 -7.70
CA GLN A 655 13.22 13.37 -6.43
C GLN A 655 14.14 12.85 -5.35
N ILE A 656 14.75 13.76 -4.61
CA ILE A 656 15.66 13.49 -3.50
C ILE A 656 15.14 14.25 -2.27
N TYR A 657 15.23 13.61 -1.12
CA TYR A 657 14.85 14.11 0.19
C TYR A 657 16.06 14.11 1.12
N ASP A 658 16.17 15.15 1.92
CA ASP A 658 17.13 15.23 3.01
C ASP A 658 16.67 14.33 4.17
N LEU A 659 17.56 13.47 4.69
CA LEU A 659 17.16 12.49 5.71
C LEU A 659 16.96 13.10 7.10
N LYS A 660 17.58 14.25 7.39
CA LYS A 660 17.49 14.91 8.70
C LYS A 660 16.21 15.72 8.85
N THR A 661 15.82 16.41 7.80
CA THR A 661 14.65 17.30 7.76
C THR A 661 13.42 16.63 7.16
N HIS A 662 13.60 15.56 6.36
CA HIS A 662 12.59 14.92 5.50
C HIS A 662 12.09 15.80 4.36
N ASN A 663 12.68 16.99 4.16
CA ASN A 663 12.26 17.92 3.13
C ASN A 663 12.80 17.53 1.75
N PRO A 664 12.10 17.90 0.66
CA PRO A 664 12.64 17.79 -0.69
C PRO A 664 13.93 18.58 -0.87
N SER A 665 15.05 17.91 -1.20
CA SER A 665 16.33 18.54 -1.48
C SER A 665 16.61 18.72 -2.98
N LEU A 666 16.04 17.84 -3.81
CA LEU A 666 16.03 17.98 -5.26
C LEU A 666 14.67 17.54 -5.80
N ARG A 667 14.06 18.36 -6.65
CA ARG A 667 13.04 17.93 -7.60
C ARG A 667 13.55 18.25 -9.00
N TYR A 668 13.49 17.29 -9.90
CA TYR A 668 13.80 17.48 -11.31
C TYR A 668 12.72 16.82 -12.16
N MET A 669 11.99 17.63 -12.92
CA MET A 669 10.90 17.17 -13.78
C MET A 669 11.18 17.55 -15.24
N LYS A 670 10.99 16.60 -16.15
CA LYS A 670 11.04 16.88 -17.58
C LYS A 670 9.98 16.12 -18.36
N PHE A 671 9.18 16.86 -19.11
CA PHE A 671 8.26 16.33 -20.11
C PHE A 671 8.81 16.55 -21.51
N CYS A 672 8.76 15.54 -22.36
CA CYS A 672 9.24 15.61 -23.74
C CYS A 672 8.31 14.84 -24.68
N ASP A 673 8.01 15.42 -25.84
CA ASP A 673 7.29 14.75 -26.94
C ASP A 673 8.25 13.93 -27.83
N THR A 674 9.29 13.34 -27.23
CA THR A 674 10.32 12.55 -27.92
C THR A 674 10.55 11.23 -27.19
N PRO A 675 10.93 10.15 -27.88
CA PRO A 675 11.18 8.87 -27.23
C PRO A 675 12.46 8.92 -26.39
N LEU A 676 12.43 8.21 -25.25
CA LEU A 676 13.66 7.93 -24.50
C LEU A 676 14.69 7.26 -25.41
N ASN A 677 15.87 7.86 -25.44
CA ASN A 677 17.05 7.37 -26.13
C ASN A 677 18.26 7.61 -25.23
N VAL A 678 19.39 6.98 -25.56
CA VAL A 678 20.60 7.02 -24.72
C VAL A 678 21.09 8.43 -24.45
N TYR A 679 20.97 9.36 -25.41
CA TYR A 679 21.41 10.74 -25.22
C TYR A 679 20.51 11.51 -24.26
N LEU A 680 19.19 11.38 -24.43
CA LEU A 680 18.23 12.02 -23.52
C LEU A 680 18.36 11.43 -22.11
N GLU A 681 18.40 10.09 -21.99
CA GLU A 681 18.63 9.38 -20.74
C GLU A 681 19.89 9.91 -20.04
N SER A 682 21.01 9.98 -20.76
CA SER A 682 22.30 10.41 -20.21
C SER A 682 22.30 11.86 -19.76
N ALA A 683 21.80 12.77 -20.62
CA ALA A 683 21.77 14.19 -20.33
C ALA A 683 20.90 14.51 -19.10
N GLN A 684 19.75 13.85 -18.95
CA GLN A 684 18.86 14.11 -17.82
C GLN A 684 19.42 13.57 -16.50
N ILE A 685 20.08 12.40 -16.51
CA ILE A 685 20.74 11.87 -15.30
C ILE A 685 21.88 12.78 -14.88
N TYR A 686 22.73 13.18 -15.84
CA TYR A 686 23.82 14.11 -15.58
C TYR A 686 23.30 15.42 -14.99
N ASN A 687 22.29 16.03 -15.62
CA ASN A 687 21.71 17.28 -15.14
C ASN A 687 21.14 17.16 -13.72
N ALA A 688 20.36 16.12 -13.43
CA ALA A 688 19.76 15.94 -12.12
C ALA A 688 20.81 15.74 -11.02
N LEU A 689 21.83 14.91 -11.27
CA LEU A 689 22.89 14.64 -10.29
C LEU A 689 23.84 15.84 -10.13
N ASN A 690 24.17 16.54 -11.22
CA ASN A 690 25.03 17.72 -11.16
C ASN A 690 24.32 18.89 -10.45
N GLN A 691 23.03 19.11 -10.71
CA GLN A 691 22.22 20.09 -9.96
C GLN A 691 22.14 19.74 -8.47
N PHE A 692 22.03 18.45 -8.14
CA PHE A 692 22.12 18.04 -6.75
C PHE A 692 23.51 18.30 -6.17
N ASN A 693 24.60 18.12 -6.94
CA ASN A 693 25.95 18.33 -6.42
C ASN A 693 26.33 19.80 -6.26
N SER A 694 25.84 20.67 -7.14
CA SER A 694 26.16 22.10 -7.11
C SER A 694 25.80 22.69 -5.75
N LYS A 695 26.81 23.27 -5.09
CA LYS A 695 26.69 23.94 -3.79
C LYS A 695 26.03 25.30 -3.94
#